data_AF-A0A6S6S242-F1
#
_entry.id   AF-A0A6S6S242-F1
#
_cell.length_a   1.000
_cell.length_b   1.000
_cell.length_c   1.000
_cell.angle_alpha   90.00
_cell.angle_beta   90.00
_cell.angle_gamma   90.00
#
_symmetry.space_group_name_H-M   'P 1'
#
loop_
_entity.id
_entity.type
_entity.pdbx_description
1 polymer ?
#
loop_
_entity_poly.entity_id
_entity_poly.type
_entity_poly.pdbx_seq_one_letter_code
_entity_poly.pdbx_strand_id
1 'polypeptide(L)'
;MKYILLSILFWTNLYANFNFGECQGSGTFEQQIEHYQGDYEHTVVVGSIPVGIEGLHIELVSDKDVDIRLYAANDDKIVHWPYGIHNQQDLATKVYGELNVTYSGYNGVAGKKGHEFIEIMGTTTTAMTMKAFGYRAGYATVNYSWTGKEGCESSESGQGNFTQTLEQNTTSLVGTIPPNVHNVQINLTSNKDLDIQLYGSDGTAIVSWNPTGLLFNASKQSIIYNDMNITWSGYNGTNGNLGNEYITITPKTTEVLVMKVYGYEAGEAEVTYSWGDNASTGYASLGSYTPLRYPEVGLDNKSLVYYPENGIREDMPVVLFVKGGGAITIDDYSGIMKFMASKGYYVIGVDADSYRSSYVKNYFESAIDLAKSAHGLTISKLITMGHSLGGGQAFYVMKYFRDKGYGDEANLALSIDGWFAFDMNQSDINQLDSNVSFIQMNGVQGTGTDPRIHLKIWELSTSSDQKSFYTLPADAHSYVVGDLENILQKNDLLLMIGALTDDVFNHSVEGEETIPPENKVSYDVIYDNLLDKDVYQSGDCAGIQYNAISVLQDYDIDYCLLANDLRLRSKSTYAVNESIVIDIDNQAEDNENWIGIYSLNDTHEWENVILWDWTHGLNSVTLNGLQTSGEYEARLFYNNSFSLESKVAFSVEAAKKYPVTTTLESRATDDSIVKPTVGNPSNDDVYQTRISMVNKPDFATSAYPKVQSWNTDMSLIRIGNRIYDANSLEETAITKNKTSTEGYNTLCSRASDYFRWSNKVPNTFFVMNSSYQFIQAEITGADVNCSTVLDPFSEYEVVHIGPHEGNIDYDDKYVVFVAKKPDLDTFYVILYDIQNKSRVWTKTMPSQTWEWTLNVNTGTYYWKPSTLDWLSVSPSGNYIVFNNGNGNTDGMYRYDIDFENKTKLQYRWDGNGQLYSEGGHGDLGYDTQGNEVFVQFIGGVGVYSFNLDNPNELGKELLSSPYGGGHIGCRNTQRPGWCYVTTVETNYKRVFALKLDGTGEENVQNFSQSHINDGYHDTYGGASPDGTKVIFNSHWRTDNIGTFVVEAQ
;
A
#
# COMPACT_ATOMS: atom_id res chain seq x y z
N MET A 1 21.29 48.53 -35.03
CA MET A 1 21.38 48.86 -33.59
C MET A 1 20.66 47.76 -32.83
N LYS A 2 21.41 46.93 -32.10
CA LYS A 2 20.86 45.85 -31.27
C LYS A 2 20.32 46.44 -29.97
N TYR A 3 19.05 46.20 -29.66
CA TYR A 3 18.51 46.38 -28.32
C TYR A 3 18.72 45.07 -27.55
N ILE A 4 19.40 45.14 -26.41
CA ILE A 4 19.57 44.05 -25.45
C ILE A 4 18.45 44.22 -24.42
N LEU A 5 17.53 43.26 -24.38
CA LEU A 5 16.58 43.08 -23.27
C LEU A 5 17.36 42.58 -22.05
N LEU A 6 17.22 43.30 -20.94
CA LEU A 6 17.74 42.93 -19.63
C LEU A 6 16.71 41.99 -18.97
N SER A 7 17.02 40.70 -18.88
CA SER A 7 16.26 39.71 -18.11
C SER A 7 16.53 39.90 -16.62
N ILE A 8 15.50 40.26 -15.86
CA ILE A 8 15.51 40.24 -14.39
C ILE A 8 15.12 38.82 -13.97
N LEU A 9 16.11 38.02 -13.55
CA LEU A 9 15.87 36.77 -12.83
C LEU A 9 15.46 37.10 -11.39
N PHE A 10 14.22 36.79 -11.02
CA PHE A 10 13.85 36.63 -9.61
C PHE A 10 14.41 35.29 -9.13
N TRP A 11 15.43 35.33 -8.29
CA TRP A 11 15.85 34.18 -7.48
C TRP A 11 14.92 34.16 -6.26
N THR A 12 13.97 33.24 -6.21
CA THR A 12 13.33 32.88 -4.94
C THR A 12 14.33 32.01 -4.19
N ASN A 13 14.97 32.59 -3.17
CA ASN A 13 15.74 31.80 -2.21
C ASN A 13 14.74 30.88 -1.49
N LEU A 14 14.76 29.59 -1.83
CA LEU A 14 14.19 28.53 -0.98
C LEU A 14 15.00 28.57 0.32
N TYR A 15 14.39 29.00 1.41
CA TYR A 15 15.02 28.91 2.73
C TYR A 15 15.04 27.43 3.13
N ALA A 16 16.22 26.89 3.39
CA ALA A 16 16.33 25.60 4.07
C ALA A 16 15.82 25.75 5.51
N ASN A 17 15.11 24.75 6.02
CA ASN A 17 14.42 24.78 7.31
C ASN A 17 14.55 23.41 7.99
N PHE A 18 14.22 23.33 9.27
CA PHE A 18 14.12 22.05 9.97
C PHE A 18 13.03 21.17 9.35
N ASN A 19 13.31 19.86 9.30
CA ASN A 19 12.38 18.81 8.91
C ASN A 19 12.25 17.83 10.08
N PHE A 20 11.15 17.91 10.82
CA PHE A 20 10.80 17.00 11.92
C PHE A 20 9.75 15.96 11.48
N GLY A 21 9.78 15.56 10.20
CA GLY A 21 8.79 14.66 9.59
C GLY A 21 8.74 13.28 10.25
N GLU A 22 9.90 12.76 10.63
CA GLU A 22 10.07 11.43 11.25
C GLU A 22 9.90 11.45 12.78
N CYS A 23 9.61 10.29 13.39
CA CYS A 23 9.47 10.18 14.85
C CYS A 23 10.77 10.50 15.60
N GLN A 24 11.91 10.19 15.00
CA GLN A 24 13.25 10.55 15.45
C GLN A 24 14.09 10.84 14.21
N GLY A 25 15.15 11.65 14.33
CA GLY A 25 15.95 11.94 13.15
C GLY A 25 17.02 12.99 13.36
N SER A 26 17.69 13.31 12.27
CA SER A 26 18.63 14.43 12.19
C SER A 26 18.61 15.04 10.79
N GLY A 27 19.10 16.27 10.67
CA GLY A 27 19.28 16.93 9.39
C GLY A 27 20.37 17.97 9.44
N THR A 28 20.82 18.38 8.25
CA THR A 28 21.79 19.47 8.09
C THR A 28 21.38 20.36 6.93
N PHE A 29 21.62 21.66 7.05
CA PHE A 29 21.46 22.61 5.95
C PHE A 29 22.32 23.85 6.15
N GLU A 30 22.60 24.58 5.06
CA GLU A 30 23.27 25.88 5.13
C GLU A 30 22.26 27.03 5.21
N GLN A 31 22.54 27.99 6.08
CA GLN A 31 21.77 29.22 6.21
C GLN A 31 22.67 30.43 5.98
N GLN A 32 22.29 31.29 5.05
CA GLN A 32 22.91 32.60 4.90
C GLN A 32 22.44 33.51 6.03
N ILE A 33 23.38 34.08 6.79
CA ILE A 33 23.11 34.99 7.91
C ILE A 33 23.56 36.40 7.52
N GLU A 34 22.66 37.36 7.67
CA GLU A 34 22.93 38.77 7.42
C GLU A 34 23.56 39.45 8.63
N HIS A 35 24.39 40.46 8.37
CA HIS A 35 24.89 41.35 9.42
C HIS A 35 23.73 42.15 10.03
N TYR A 36 23.72 42.37 11.34
CA TYR A 36 22.64 43.07 12.05
C TYR A 36 22.47 44.56 11.73
N GLN A 37 23.41 45.17 11.02
CA GLN A 37 23.38 46.57 10.56
C GLN A 37 23.14 47.63 11.65
N GLY A 38 23.42 47.33 12.92
CA GLY A 38 23.15 48.23 14.04
C GLY A 38 21.75 48.10 14.64
N ASP A 39 20.89 47.27 14.06
CA ASP A 39 19.57 46.92 14.59
C ASP A 39 19.66 45.55 15.30
N TYR A 40 19.49 45.56 16.62
CA TYR A 40 19.57 44.34 17.42
C TYR A 40 18.41 43.39 17.20
N GLU A 41 17.34 43.78 16.50
CA GLU A 41 16.24 42.89 16.13
C GLU A 41 16.37 42.39 14.67
N HIS A 42 17.34 42.89 13.90
CA HIS A 42 17.65 42.38 12.56
C HIS A 42 18.30 40.99 12.67
N THR A 43 17.52 39.96 12.35
CA THR A 43 17.87 38.54 12.49
C THR A 43 17.36 37.77 11.28
N VAL A 44 17.98 36.62 11.01
CA VAL A 44 17.51 35.69 9.96
C VAL A 44 16.74 34.56 10.63
N VAL A 45 15.54 34.27 10.16
CA VAL A 45 14.77 33.10 10.62
C VAL A 45 15.46 31.86 10.05
N VAL A 46 15.89 30.96 10.95
CA VAL A 46 16.55 29.71 10.59
C VAL A 46 15.51 28.60 10.42
N GLY A 47 14.53 28.55 11.32
CA GLY A 47 13.48 27.55 11.21
C GLY A 47 12.49 27.51 12.37
N SER A 48 11.42 26.73 12.19
CA SER A 48 10.38 26.51 13.20
C SER A 48 10.51 25.13 13.83
N ILE A 49 10.35 25.06 15.15
CA ILE A 49 10.36 23.83 15.95
C ILE A 49 8.93 23.63 16.47
N PRO A 50 8.22 22.57 16.07
CA PRO A 50 6.84 22.34 16.50
C PRO A 50 6.76 21.88 17.96
N VAL A 51 5.52 21.81 18.47
CA VAL A 51 5.24 21.08 19.72
C VAL A 51 5.48 19.58 19.53
N GLY A 52 5.79 18.87 20.60
CA GLY A 52 5.92 17.43 20.61
C GLY A 52 7.30 16.89 20.26
N ILE A 53 8.33 17.71 20.03
CA ILE A 53 9.68 17.23 19.70
C ILE A 53 10.46 16.90 20.97
N GLU A 54 10.92 15.67 21.10
CA GLU A 54 11.66 15.16 22.26
C GLU A 54 13.17 15.13 22.00
N GLY A 55 13.95 15.57 23.00
CA GLY A 55 15.41 15.46 23.00
C GLY A 55 16.08 16.22 21.85
N LEU A 56 15.63 17.46 21.61
CA LEU A 56 16.10 18.29 20.50
C LEU A 56 17.51 18.81 20.76
N HIS A 57 18.41 18.62 19.80
CA HIS A 57 19.72 19.27 19.73
C HIS A 57 19.82 20.07 18.42
N ILE A 58 20.31 21.30 18.49
CA ILE A 58 20.60 22.14 17.31
C ILE A 58 21.97 22.79 17.49
N GLU A 59 22.85 22.58 16.52
CA GLU A 59 24.17 23.19 16.42
C GLU A 59 24.21 24.15 15.21
N LEU A 60 24.77 25.33 15.41
CA LEU A 60 25.03 26.33 14.38
C LEU A 60 26.55 26.55 14.30
N VAL A 61 27.12 26.30 13.12
CA VAL A 61 28.57 26.33 12.86
C VAL A 61 28.89 27.34 11.76
N SER A 62 29.71 28.34 12.07
CA SER A 62 30.15 29.37 11.13
C SER A 62 31.57 29.85 11.44
N ASP A 63 32.28 30.29 10.39
CA ASP A 63 33.56 31.00 10.53
C ASP A 63 33.38 32.49 10.90
N LYS A 64 32.12 32.95 11.00
CA LYS A 64 31.72 34.30 11.38
C LYS A 64 31.13 34.32 12.79
N ASP A 65 31.18 35.51 13.41
CA ASP A 65 30.55 35.76 14.70
C ASP A 65 29.03 35.88 14.47
N VAL A 66 28.33 34.78 14.70
CA VAL A 66 26.88 34.63 14.55
C VAL A 66 26.35 33.90 15.78
N ASP A 67 25.22 34.37 16.32
CA ASP A 67 24.63 33.83 17.55
C ASP A 67 23.25 33.23 17.32
N ILE A 68 22.94 32.18 18.06
CA ILE A 68 21.60 31.58 18.07
C ILE A 68 20.65 32.46 18.87
N ARG A 69 19.42 32.60 18.36
CA ARG A 69 18.27 33.08 19.14
C ARG A 69 17.11 32.10 19.06
N LEU A 70 16.44 31.89 20.17
CA LEU A 70 15.29 30.99 20.28
C LEU A 70 14.12 31.73 20.94
N TYR A 71 12.98 31.69 20.27
CA TYR A 71 11.75 32.36 20.70
C TYR A 71 10.64 31.31 20.85
N ALA A 72 9.80 31.43 21.87
CA ALA A 72 8.58 30.63 21.97
C ALA A 72 7.45 31.21 21.10
N ALA A 73 6.35 30.47 20.95
CA ALA A 73 5.18 30.86 20.14
C ALA A 73 4.52 32.18 20.56
N ASN A 74 4.70 32.59 21.82
CA ASN A 74 4.22 33.86 22.38
C ASN A 74 5.26 35.00 22.29
N ASP A 75 6.33 34.81 21.50
CA ASP A 75 7.49 35.71 21.36
C ASP A 75 8.38 35.85 22.62
N ASP A 76 8.23 34.99 23.63
CA ASP A 76 9.16 34.96 24.76
C ASP A 76 10.59 34.65 24.29
N LYS A 77 11.53 35.45 24.76
CA LYS A 77 12.96 35.32 24.42
C LYS A 77 13.62 34.24 25.30
N ILE A 78 13.68 33.01 24.81
CA ILE A 78 14.31 31.88 25.52
C ILE A 78 15.84 32.02 25.47
N VAL A 79 16.41 32.01 24.26
CA VAL A 79 17.84 32.29 24.03
C VAL A 79 17.93 33.59 23.26
N HIS A 80 18.48 34.63 23.89
CA HIS A 80 18.59 35.95 23.26
C HIS A 80 19.55 36.84 24.06
N TRP A 81 20.58 37.37 23.44
CA TRP A 81 21.35 38.46 24.04
C TRP A 81 20.75 39.83 23.65
N PRO A 82 20.56 40.80 24.57
CA PRO A 82 20.81 40.73 26.01
C PRO A 82 19.58 40.34 26.87
N TYR A 83 18.41 40.11 26.27
CA TYR A 83 17.13 40.11 26.99
C TYR A 83 16.51 38.73 27.26
N GLY A 84 17.13 37.66 26.80
CA GLY A 84 16.60 36.30 26.92
C GLY A 84 16.86 35.68 28.28
N ILE A 85 16.14 34.59 28.56
CA ILE A 85 16.37 33.75 29.73
C ILE A 85 17.82 33.27 29.72
N HIS A 86 18.30 32.79 28.57
CA HIS A 86 19.71 32.62 28.26
C HIS A 86 20.25 33.84 27.53
N ASN A 87 21.18 34.54 28.18
CA ASN A 87 21.84 35.75 27.67
C ASN A 87 23.30 35.87 28.12
N GLN A 88 23.90 34.78 28.62
CA GLN A 88 25.25 34.77 29.17
C GLN A 88 26.25 34.28 28.11
N GLN A 89 27.52 34.61 28.34
CA GLN A 89 28.63 34.28 27.44
C GLN A 89 29.03 32.80 27.45
N ASP A 90 28.75 32.09 28.54
CA ASP A 90 29.23 30.73 28.79
C ASP A 90 28.04 29.75 28.87
N LEU A 91 28.32 28.46 28.68
CA LEU A 91 27.37 27.35 28.73
C LEU A 91 26.51 27.42 30.01
N ALA A 92 25.20 27.36 29.84
CA ALA A 92 24.27 27.28 30.96
C ALA A 92 22.99 26.53 30.59
N THR A 93 22.41 25.85 31.58
CA THR A 93 21.08 25.25 31.50
C THR A 93 20.11 26.06 32.35
N LYS A 94 18.95 26.44 31.80
CA LYS A 94 17.87 27.12 32.55
C LYS A 94 16.52 26.54 32.14
N VAL A 95 15.54 26.73 33.01
CA VAL A 95 14.19 26.22 32.82
C VAL A 95 13.34 27.26 32.07
N TYR A 96 12.61 26.81 31.06
CA TYR A 96 11.53 27.56 30.41
C TYR A 96 10.25 26.72 30.42
N GLY A 97 9.24 27.14 31.18
CA GLY A 97 8.08 26.29 31.48
C GLY A 97 8.50 25.06 32.27
N GLU A 98 8.34 23.88 31.68
CA GLU A 98 8.80 22.58 32.21
C GLU A 98 10.07 22.05 31.50
N LEU A 99 10.60 22.79 30.50
CA LEU A 99 11.72 22.37 29.66
C LEU A 99 13.05 22.84 30.24
N ASN A 100 14.03 21.94 30.27
CA ASN A 100 15.42 22.29 30.53
C ASN A 100 16.10 22.63 29.20
N VAL A 101 16.44 23.91 29.01
CA VAL A 101 17.13 24.40 27.82
C VAL A 101 18.59 24.63 28.18
N THR A 102 19.51 23.98 27.48
CA THR A 102 20.95 24.20 27.56
C THR A 102 21.39 25.01 26.36
N TYR A 103 22.16 26.07 26.58
CA TYR A 103 22.69 26.93 25.52
C TYR A 103 24.19 27.14 25.73
N SER A 104 24.99 27.02 24.67
CA SER A 104 26.45 27.16 24.71
C SER A 104 26.97 28.53 25.15
N GLY A 105 26.16 29.57 25.04
CA GLY A 105 26.58 30.96 25.24
C GLY A 105 27.04 31.63 23.94
N TYR A 106 27.00 32.96 23.89
CA TYR A 106 27.34 33.77 22.70
C TYR A 106 28.85 33.86 22.40
N ASN A 107 29.70 33.25 23.25
CA ASN A 107 31.11 33.05 22.90
C ASN A 107 31.35 31.70 22.20
N GLY A 108 30.30 30.91 22.00
CA GLY A 108 30.34 29.59 21.41
C GLY A 108 31.10 28.55 22.22
N VAL A 109 31.19 27.33 21.68
CA VAL A 109 31.85 26.19 22.32
C VAL A 109 33.37 26.42 22.40
N ALA A 110 33.93 26.31 23.59
CA ALA A 110 35.36 26.54 23.87
C ALA A 110 35.88 27.92 23.41
N GLY A 111 35.02 28.94 23.39
CA GLY A 111 35.37 30.31 22.98
C GLY A 111 35.45 30.53 21.47
N LYS A 112 34.99 29.56 20.66
CA LYS A 112 34.87 29.70 19.21
C LYS A 112 33.55 30.38 18.85
N LYS A 113 33.59 31.70 18.69
CA LYS A 113 32.47 32.51 18.19
C LYS A 113 31.96 31.98 16.85
N GLY A 114 30.64 31.89 16.68
CA GLY A 114 30.00 31.27 15.51
C GLY A 114 29.78 29.76 15.62
N HIS A 115 30.19 29.12 16.72
CA HIS A 115 29.94 27.71 17.00
C HIS A 115 29.06 27.60 18.25
N GLU A 116 27.75 27.60 18.06
CA GLU A 116 26.78 27.61 19.14
C GLU A 116 25.83 26.43 19.07
N PHE A 117 25.28 26.01 20.20
CA PHE A 117 24.25 25.00 20.21
C PHE A 117 23.17 25.28 21.24
N ILE A 118 21.99 24.72 20.99
CA ILE A 118 20.90 24.58 21.95
C ILE A 118 20.56 23.10 22.08
N GLU A 119 20.32 22.67 23.31
CA GLU A 119 19.78 21.35 23.62
C GLU A 119 18.53 21.53 24.50
N ILE A 120 17.43 20.86 24.18
CA ILE A 120 16.19 20.87 24.95
C ILE A 120 15.94 19.45 25.45
N MET A 121 16.01 19.27 26.76
CA MET A 121 15.74 17.98 27.40
C MET A 121 14.23 17.86 27.68
N GLY A 122 13.63 16.77 27.18
CA GLY A 122 12.19 16.50 27.25
C GLY A 122 11.46 16.90 25.96
N THR A 123 10.13 16.87 26.00
CA THR A 123 9.24 17.07 24.84
C THR A 123 8.79 18.53 24.74
N THR A 124 9.00 19.20 23.60
CA THR A 124 8.64 20.61 23.41
C THR A 124 7.13 20.85 23.63
N THR A 125 6.77 21.54 24.71
CA THR A 125 5.35 21.82 25.04
C THR A 125 4.80 23.09 24.38
N THR A 126 5.64 23.86 23.69
CA THR A 126 5.25 25.02 22.88
C THR A 126 6.05 25.01 21.59
N ALA A 127 5.44 25.48 20.50
CA ALA A 127 6.20 25.76 19.28
C ALA A 127 7.24 26.85 19.55
N MET A 128 8.37 26.76 18.87
CA MET A 128 9.48 27.70 18.97
C MET A 128 9.99 28.09 17.58
N THR A 129 10.64 29.23 17.50
CA THR A 129 11.32 29.69 16.28
C THR A 129 12.78 29.94 16.58
N MET A 130 13.66 29.28 15.84
CA MET A 130 15.09 29.59 15.86
C MET A 130 15.40 30.68 14.84
N LYS A 131 16.16 31.68 15.28
CA LYS A 131 16.72 32.73 14.45
C LYS A 131 18.23 32.77 14.67
N ALA A 132 18.94 33.35 13.72
CA ALA A 132 20.37 33.64 13.83
C ALA A 132 20.61 35.14 13.78
N PHE A 133 21.51 35.62 14.63
CA PHE A 133 21.93 37.01 14.71
C PHE A 133 23.38 37.14 14.23
N GLY A 134 23.62 37.92 13.18
CA GLY A 134 24.98 38.07 12.64
C GLY A 134 25.69 39.32 13.13
N TYR A 135 26.67 39.20 14.03
CA TYR A 135 27.69 40.25 14.22
C TYR A 135 28.56 40.43 12.98
N ARG A 136 28.65 39.41 12.13
CA ARG A 136 29.21 39.44 10.78
C ARG A 136 28.32 38.64 9.84
N ALA A 137 28.15 39.11 8.60
CA ALA A 137 27.45 38.35 7.57
C ALA A 137 28.29 37.15 7.11
N GLY A 138 27.65 36.01 6.90
CA GLY A 138 28.30 34.76 6.47
C GLY A 138 27.31 33.62 6.30
N TYR A 139 27.80 32.45 5.91
CA TYR A 139 27.01 31.22 5.95
C TYR A 139 27.25 30.49 7.27
N ALA A 140 26.22 29.82 7.77
CA ALA A 140 26.33 28.88 8.86
C ALA A 140 25.74 27.54 8.45
N THR A 141 26.42 26.46 8.81
CA THR A 141 25.86 25.11 8.76
C THR A 141 25.03 24.89 10.02
N VAL A 142 23.78 24.48 9.84
CA VAL A 142 22.85 24.16 10.91
C VAL A 142 22.68 22.64 10.94
N ASN A 143 23.14 22.01 12.02
CA ASN A 143 22.93 20.59 12.27
C ASN A 143 21.86 20.46 13.36
N TYR A 144 20.92 19.52 13.23
CA TYR A 144 19.91 19.30 14.26
C TYR A 144 19.53 17.83 14.36
N SER A 145 19.10 17.40 15.53
CA SER A 145 18.60 16.05 15.79
C SER A 145 17.54 16.04 16.89
N TRP A 146 16.68 15.02 16.88
CA TRP A 146 15.66 14.78 17.90
C TRP A 146 15.50 13.28 18.13
N THR A 147 15.19 12.91 19.37
CA THR A 147 15.11 11.50 19.80
C THR A 147 13.70 10.94 19.81
N GLY A 148 12.68 11.80 19.67
CA GLY A 148 11.30 11.36 19.71
C GLY A 148 10.33 12.44 19.28
N LYS A 149 9.10 12.04 18.99
CA LYS A 149 8.00 12.94 18.65
C LYS A 149 6.72 12.43 19.29
N GLU A 150 6.05 13.28 20.04
CA GLU A 150 4.80 12.97 20.74
C GLU A 150 3.72 12.54 19.76
N GLY A 151 3.03 11.43 20.06
CA GLY A 151 2.03 10.84 19.16
C GLY A 151 2.62 10.11 17.95
N CYS A 152 3.92 9.80 17.97
CA CYS A 152 4.64 9.10 16.92
C CYS A 152 5.21 7.79 17.47
N GLU A 153 4.83 6.66 16.90
CA GLU A 153 5.46 5.37 17.22
C GLU A 153 6.67 5.18 16.30
N SER A 154 7.87 5.06 16.85
CA SER A 154 9.08 4.83 16.07
C SER A 154 9.01 3.48 15.36
N SER A 155 9.28 3.46 14.06
CA SER A 155 9.55 2.21 13.34
C SER A 155 10.68 1.46 14.06
N GLU A 156 10.41 0.21 14.45
CA GLU A 156 11.38 -0.69 15.10
C GLU A 156 12.59 -1.01 14.21
N SER A 157 12.58 -0.54 12.95
CA SER A 157 13.62 -0.71 11.93
C SER A 157 13.48 0.23 10.72
N GLY A 158 14.53 0.35 9.91
CA GLY A 158 14.57 1.19 8.71
C GLY A 158 15.88 1.07 7.92
N GLN A 159 15.89 1.63 6.70
CA GLN A 159 17.07 1.74 5.85
C GLN A 159 17.04 2.99 4.98
N GLY A 160 18.20 3.46 4.53
CA GLY A 160 18.34 4.64 3.68
C GLY A 160 19.67 4.70 2.93
N ASN A 161 19.77 5.65 1.99
CA ASN A 161 21.01 5.96 1.29
C ASN A 161 21.13 7.47 1.01
N PHE A 162 22.35 7.93 0.77
CA PHE A 162 22.65 9.26 0.24
C PHE A 162 24.08 9.28 -0.33
N THR A 163 24.43 10.35 -1.04
CA THR A 163 25.79 10.60 -1.53
C THR A 163 26.45 11.77 -0.79
N GLN A 164 27.77 11.68 -0.60
CA GLN A 164 28.58 12.73 0.02
C GLN A 164 29.82 13.00 -0.84
N THR A 165 29.95 14.24 -1.32
CA THR A 165 31.15 14.70 -2.03
C THR A 165 32.16 15.28 -1.04
N LEU A 166 33.43 14.93 -1.21
CA LEU A 166 34.53 15.42 -0.38
C LEU A 166 35.69 15.97 -1.21
N GLU A 167 36.30 17.04 -0.70
CA GLU A 167 37.59 17.52 -1.18
C GLU A 167 38.74 16.75 -0.53
N GLN A 168 39.89 16.72 -1.21
CA GLN A 168 41.08 16.03 -0.70
C GLN A 168 41.57 16.64 0.63
N ASN A 169 41.91 15.76 1.59
CA ASN A 169 42.34 16.06 2.95
C ASN A 169 41.31 16.82 3.80
N THR A 170 40.02 16.68 3.49
CA THR A 170 38.94 17.29 4.28
C THR A 170 38.11 16.24 5.01
N THR A 171 37.52 16.64 6.13
CA THR A 171 36.51 15.83 6.85
C THR A 171 35.16 16.51 6.68
N SER A 172 34.15 15.75 6.25
CA SER A 172 32.78 16.23 6.20
C SER A 172 31.93 15.55 7.26
N LEU A 173 31.06 16.31 7.92
CA LEU A 173 30.02 15.74 8.78
C LEU A 173 28.99 15.06 7.89
N VAL A 174 28.64 13.83 8.24
CA VAL A 174 27.67 13.03 7.49
C VAL A 174 26.31 12.99 8.19
N GLY A 175 26.32 12.82 9.51
CA GLY A 175 25.09 12.80 10.30
C GLY A 175 25.32 12.33 11.72
N THR A 176 24.23 12.14 12.46
CA THR A 176 24.26 11.59 13.82
C THR A 176 23.35 10.37 13.94
N ILE A 177 23.77 9.38 14.73
CA ILE A 177 22.99 8.20 15.08
C ILE A 177 22.46 8.41 16.51
N PRO A 178 21.14 8.44 16.74
CA PRO A 178 20.58 8.66 18.08
C PRO A 178 20.84 7.47 19.03
N PRO A 179 20.68 7.64 20.36
CA PRO A 179 20.68 6.52 21.31
C PRO A 179 19.46 5.61 21.10
N ASN A 180 19.55 4.37 21.61
CA ASN A 180 18.51 3.33 21.52
C ASN A 180 18.15 2.87 20.10
N VAL A 181 19.05 3.06 19.14
CA VAL A 181 18.89 2.52 17.79
C VAL A 181 19.46 1.12 17.74
N HIS A 182 18.60 0.13 17.49
CA HIS A 182 18.97 -1.27 17.43
C HIS A 182 19.75 -1.58 16.14
N ASN A 183 20.70 -2.51 16.21
CA ASN A 183 21.35 -3.16 15.06
C ASN A 183 21.71 -2.26 13.86
N VAL A 184 22.54 -1.24 14.10
CA VAL A 184 22.93 -0.29 13.04
C VAL A 184 23.97 -0.91 12.12
N GLN A 185 23.74 -0.85 10.81
CA GLN A 185 24.72 -1.14 9.78
C GLN A 185 24.90 0.07 8.86
N ILE A 186 26.14 0.36 8.49
CA ILE A 186 26.48 1.45 7.59
C ILE A 186 27.52 0.95 6.61
N ASN A 187 27.31 1.16 5.31
CA ASN A 187 28.27 0.84 4.25
C ASN A 187 28.57 2.10 3.45
N LEU A 188 29.85 2.37 3.22
CA LEU A 188 30.38 3.41 2.36
C LEU A 188 30.96 2.74 1.12
N THR A 189 30.58 3.20 -0.07
CA THR A 189 31.11 2.75 -1.35
C THR A 189 31.65 3.93 -2.15
N SER A 190 32.88 3.82 -2.64
CA SER A 190 33.51 4.83 -3.48
C SER A 190 34.58 4.23 -4.37
N ASN A 191 34.82 4.87 -5.52
CA ASN A 191 35.98 4.59 -6.36
C ASN A 191 37.22 5.43 -5.97
N LYS A 192 37.14 6.15 -4.85
CA LYS A 192 38.17 7.01 -4.27
C LYS A 192 38.48 6.58 -2.84
N ASP A 193 39.67 6.90 -2.39
CA ASP A 193 40.12 6.60 -1.03
C ASP A 193 39.42 7.54 -0.02
N LEU A 194 38.26 7.10 0.45
CA LEU A 194 37.40 7.81 1.38
C LEU A 194 37.17 6.93 2.61
N ASP A 195 37.51 7.44 3.79
CA ASP A 195 37.44 6.70 5.05
C ASP A 195 36.23 7.10 5.88
N ILE A 196 35.46 6.12 6.38
CA ILE A 196 34.36 6.38 7.30
C ILE A 196 34.90 6.66 8.71
N GLN A 197 34.27 7.58 9.44
CA GLN A 197 34.64 7.92 10.81
C GLN A 197 33.41 7.95 11.73
N LEU A 198 33.62 7.57 12.99
CA LEU A 198 32.58 7.52 14.03
C LEU A 198 33.13 8.07 15.34
N TYR A 199 32.37 8.97 15.97
CA TYR A 199 32.75 9.64 17.21
C TYR A 199 31.64 9.47 18.27
N GLY A 200 32.04 9.34 19.53
CA GLY A 200 31.12 9.37 20.69
C GLY A 200 30.60 10.77 20.97
N SER A 201 29.57 10.87 21.82
CA SER A 201 28.92 12.15 22.16
C SER A 201 29.86 13.16 22.84
N ASP A 202 30.92 12.66 23.49
CA ASP A 202 31.96 13.46 24.14
C ASP A 202 33.10 13.91 23.20
N GLY A 203 33.01 13.57 21.91
CA GLY A 203 34.03 13.86 20.90
C GLY A 203 35.14 12.81 20.78
N THR A 204 35.07 11.69 21.51
CA THR A 204 36.01 10.58 21.39
C THR A 204 35.97 9.99 19.98
N ALA A 205 37.12 9.90 19.29
CA ALA A 205 37.23 9.22 18.01
C ALA A 205 37.18 7.69 18.22
N ILE A 206 36.06 7.06 17.87
CA ILE A 206 35.87 5.60 18.01
C ILE A 206 36.44 4.91 16.79
N VAL A 207 35.95 5.26 15.60
CA VAL A 207 36.45 4.80 14.30
C VAL A 207 37.10 5.99 13.62
N SER A 208 38.42 5.98 13.45
CA SER A 208 39.13 6.97 12.66
C SER A 208 40.59 6.59 12.44
N TRP A 209 41.06 6.74 11.20
CA TRP A 209 42.48 6.69 10.90
C TRP A 209 43.23 7.95 11.37
N ASN A 210 42.65 9.15 11.15
CA ASN A 210 43.24 10.43 11.52
C ASN A 210 42.15 11.47 11.86
N PRO A 211 42.11 12.03 13.09
CA PRO A 211 42.97 11.70 14.24
C PRO A 211 42.80 10.23 14.65
N THR A 212 43.85 9.61 15.20
CA THR A 212 43.82 8.17 15.55
C THR A 212 42.70 7.86 16.53
N GLY A 213 41.74 7.03 16.10
CA GLY A 213 40.62 6.56 16.91
C GLY A 213 40.96 5.30 17.72
N LEU A 214 39.96 4.76 18.42
CA LEU A 214 40.07 3.47 19.13
C LEU A 214 40.20 2.29 18.15
N LEU A 215 39.51 2.37 17.01
CA LEU A 215 39.64 1.53 15.83
C LEU A 215 40.33 2.36 14.73
N PHE A 216 41.55 1.99 14.37
CA PHE A 216 42.42 2.79 13.49
C PHE A 216 43.30 1.96 12.53
N ASN A 217 43.21 0.63 12.55
CA ASN A 217 44.05 -0.26 11.74
C ASN A 217 43.50 -0.46 10.32
N ALA A 218 44.39 -0.95 9.44
CA ALA A 218 44.11 -1.20 8.03
C ALA A 218 43.11 -2.34 7.75
N SER A 219 42.78 -3.16 8.74
CA SER A 219 41.95 -4.35 8.59
C SER A 219 40.90 -4.40 9.68
N LYS A 220 39.88 -5.24 9.48
CA LYS A 220 38.71 -5.34 10.36
C LYS A 220 39.08 -5.34 11.84
N GLN A 221 38.41 -4.48 12.60
CA GLN A 221 38.52 -4.43 14.06
C GLN A 221 37.15 -4.31 14.72
N SER A 222 37.06 -4.75 15.97
CA SER A 222 35.87 -4.62 16.81
C SER A 222 36.25 -4.14 18.21
N ILE A 223 35.37 -3.37 18.85
CA ILE A 223 35.51 -2.91 20.24
C ILE A 223 34.15 -2.90 20.93
N ILE A 224 34.15 -3.12 22.24
CA ILE A 224 33.01 -2.78 23.11
C ILE A 224 33.24 -1.37 23.66
N TYR A 225 32.39 -0.42 23.27
CA TYR A 225 32.44 0.98 23.70
C TYR A 225 31.08 1.35 24.29
N ASN A 226 31.03 1.69 25.58
CA ASN A 226 29.79 2.03 26.30
C ASN A 226 28.64 1.02 26.05
N ASP A 227 28.93 -0.27 26.22
CA ASP A 227 28.01 -1.41 25.97
C ASP A 227 27.56 -1.60 24.51
N MET A 228 28.12 -0.85 23.56
CA MET A 228 27.96 -1.06 22.12
C MET A 228 29.11 -1.91 21.57
N ASN A 229 28.80 -2.98 20.87
CA ASN A 229 29.75 -3.74 20.07
C ASN A 229 29.86 -3.11 18.67
N ILE A 230 30.94 -2.35 18.46
CA ILE A 230 31.22 -1.60 17.23
C ILE A 230 32.27 -2.34 16.43
N THR A 231 31.96 -2.68 15.18
CA THR A 231 32.88 -3.33 14.25
C THR A 231 33.05 -2.49 12.99
N TRP A 232 34.30 -2.28 12.58
CA TRP A 232 34.68 -1.53 11.38
C TRP A 232 35.56 -2.36 10.45
N SER A 233 35.41 -2.20 9.13
CA SER A 233 36.21 -2.89 8.11
C SER A 233 37.70 -2.56 8.12
N GLY A 234 38.08 -1.38 8.65
CA GLY A 234 39.42 -0.81 8.51
C GLY A 234 39.55 0.08 7.27
N TYR A 235 40.58 0.93 7.26
CA TYR A 235 40.79 1.96 6.22
C TYR A 235 41.26 1.41 4.86
N ASN A 236 41.65 0.12 4.76
CA ASN A 236 41.85 -0.49 3.43
C ASN A 236 40.54 -1.02 2.82
N GLY A 237 39.40 -0.75 3.46
CA GLY A 237 38.09 -1.23 3.06
C GLY A 237 37.96 -2.75 3.04
N THR A 238 36.92 -3.21 2.37
CA THR A 238 36.54 -4.63 2.28
C THR A 238 37.30 -5.29 1.12
N ASN A 239 38.02 -6.37 1.42
CA ASN A 239 38.87 -7.10 0.47
C ASN A 239 39.99 -6.25 -0.18
N GLY A 240 40.44 -5.18 0.49
CA GLY A 240 41.49 -4.29 -0.01
C GLY A 240 41.01 -3.25 -1.03
N ASN A 241 39.70 -3.09 -1.19
CA ASN A 241 39.12 -2.02 -1.99
C ASN A 241 39.06 -0.73 -1.16
N LEU A 242 40.03 0.16 -1.39
CA LEU A 242 40.06 1.50 -0.81
C LEU A 242 38.77 2.25 -1.16
N GLY A 243 38.16 2.93 -0.19
CA GLY A 243 36.86 3.58 -0.38
C GLY A 243 35.61 2.71 -0.20
N ASN A 244 35.75 1.42 0.15
CA ASN A 244 34.63 0.53 0.43
C ASN A 244 34.65 0.03 1.88
N GLU A 245 33.99 0.75 2.77
CA GLU A 245 34.06 0.52 4.22
C GLU A 245 32.70 0.21 4.83
N TYR A 246 32.69 -0.45 5.99
CA TYR A 246 31.46 -0.64 6.76
C TYR A 246 31.66 -0.46 8.26
N ILE A 247 30.61 -0.03 8.94
CA ILE A 247 30.46 -0.03 10.40
C ILE A 247 29.21 -0.85 10.77
N THR A 248 29.31 -1.66 11.81
CA THR A 248 28.15 -2.32 12.46
C THR A 248 28.16 -2.04 13.96
N ILE A 249 26.99 -1.83 14.55
CA ILE A 249 26.80 -1.50 15.97
C ILE A 249 25.68 -2.39 16.53
N THR A 250 26.00 -3.19 17.55
CA THR A 250 25.05 -4.13 18.19
C THR A 250 25.15 -4.08 19.72
N PRO A 251 24.12 -4.49 20.47
CA PRO A 251 22.74 -4.74 20.01
C PRO A 251 21.98 -3.43 19.75
N LYS A 252 22.38 -2.32 20.38
CA LYS A 252 21.81 -0.99 20.15
C LYS A 252 22.80 0.10 20.52
N THR A 253 22.60 1.30 20.00
CA THR A 253 23.36 2.49 20.42
C THR A 253 22.95 2.91 21.84
N THR A 254 23.90 3.35 22.66
CA THR A 254 23.66 3.77 24.05
C THR A 254 23.79 5.27 24.26
N GLU A 255 24.32 5.98 23.27
CA GLU A 255 24.50 7.42 23.23
C GLU A 255 24.35 7.92 21.79
N VAL A 256 24.31 9.25 21.60
CA VAL A 256 24.41 9.86 20.27
C VAL A 256 25.81 9.61 19.71
N LEU A 257 25.89 9.09 18.49
CA LEU A 257 27.14 8.93 17.75
C LEU A 257 27.20 9.90 16.57
N VAL A 258 28.37 10.49 16.33
CA VAL A 258 28.59 11.43 15.23
C VAL A 258 29.37 10.75 14.12
N MET A 259 28.81 10.76 12.92
CA MET A 259 29.37 10.12 11.74
C MET A 259 30.02 11.17 10.83
N LYS A 260 31.23 10.89 10.36
CA LYS A 260 31.97 11.73 9.41
C LYS A 260 32.60 10.88 8.32
N VAL A 261 33.03 11.51 7.23
CA VAL A 261 33.86 10.88 6.19
C VAL A 261 35.10 11.74 5.98
N TYR A 262 36.24 11.09 5.83
CA TYR A 262 37.52 11.73 5.52
C TYR A 262 37.92 11.42 4.08
N GLY A 263 38.22 12.47 3.30
CA GLY A 263 38.66 12.29 1.92
C GLY A 263 40.18 12.23 1.81
N TYR A 264 40.78 11.05 1.78
CA TYR A 264 42.21 10.93 1.45
C TYR A 264 42.46 11.31 -0.03
N GLU A 265 41.50 10.97 -0.90
CA GLU A 265 41.33 11.53 -2.24
C GLU A 265 40.04 12.36 -2.36
N ALA A 266 39.99 13.29 -3.31
CA ALA A 266 38.74 13.98 -3.64
C ALA A 266 37.81 13.04 -4.42
N GLY A 267 36.54 12.94 -4.01
CA GLY A 267 35.62 11.93 -4.52
C GLY A 267 34.20 12.07 -4.02
N GLU A 268 33.33 11.19 -4.52
CA GLU A 268 31.96 11.01 -4.04
C GLU A 268 31.87 9.63 -3.37
N ALA A 269 31.29 9.60 -2.16
CA ALA A 269 30.94 8.39 -1.44
C ALA A 269 29.43 8.18 -1.52
N GLU A 270 29.00 6.97 -1.88
CA GLU A 270 27.65 6.50 -1.64
C GLU A 270 27.59 5.84 -0.26
N VAL A 271 26.74 6.34 0.62
CA VAL A 271 26.54 5.79 1.96
C VAL A 271 25.15 5.17 2.03
N THR A 272 25.11 3.89 2.39
CA THR A 272 23.89 3.14 2.69
C THR A 272 23.88 2.79 4.17
N TYR A 273 22.72 2.85 4.81
CA TYR A 273 22.59 2.51 6.23
C TYR A 273 21.26 1.83 6.52
N SER A 274 21.23 1.02 7.56
CA SER A 274 20.05 0.34 8.08
C SER A 274 20.11 0.22 9.60
N TRP A 275 18.96 0.10 10.23
CA TRP A 275 18.81 -0.08 11.67
C TRP A 275 17.55 -0.86 12.03
N GLY A 276 17.52 -1.34 13.26
CA GLY A 276 16.43 -2.11 13.84
C GLY A 276 16.38 -3.57 13.44
N ASP A 277 15.36 -4.27 13.91
CA ASP A 277 15.30 -5.73 13.84
C ASP A 277 14.76 -6.26 12.48
N ASN A 278 14.36 -5.38 11.54
CA ASN A 278 14.19 -5.77 10.13
C ASN A 278 15.50 -5.67 9.35
N ALA A 279 16.22 -6.78 9.36
CA ALA A 279 16.98 -7.24 8.22
C ALA A 279 16.04 -7.55 7.03
N SER A 280 15.40 -6.54 6.41
CA SER A 280 14.47 -6.73 5.28
C SER A 280 15.15 -7.09 3.94
N THR A 281 16.44 -7.39 3.97
CA THR A 281 17.14 -8.21 2.95
C THR A 281 17.85 -9.43 3.56
N GLY A 282 17.80 -9.59 4.88
CA GLY A 282 18.44 -10.66 5.64
C GLY A 282 17.88 -12.02 5.27
N TYR A 283 16.59 -12.28 5.42
CA TYR A 283 16.04 -13.62 5.22
C TYR A 283 16.29 -14.20 3.83
N ALA A 284 16.10 -13.41 2.76
CA ALA A 284 16.35 -13.84 1.38
C ALA A 284 17.82 -13.82 0.94
N SER A 285 18.72 -13.15 1.67
CA SER A 285 20.16 -13.11 1.34
C SER A 285 20.93 -14.29 1.92
N LEU A 286 22.14 -14.54 1.41
CA LEU A 286 23.05 -15.50 2.00
C LEU A 286 23.36 -15.12 3.45
N GLY A 287 23.52 -16.13 4.31
CA GLY A 287 24.06 -15.90 5.65
C GLY A 287 25.57 -15.67 5.62
N SER A 288 26.15 -15.48 6.80
CA SER A 288 27.57 -15.12 6.96
C SER A 288 28.55 -16.29 6.76
N TYR A 289 28.05 -17.51 6.54
CA TYR A 289 28.88 -18.70 6.38
C TYR A 289 29.10 -19.07 4.92
N THR A 290 30.32 -19.51 4.59
CA THR A 290 30.61 -20.18 3.32
C THR A 290 30.09 -21.62 3.36
N PRO A 291 29.20 -22.04 2.44
CA PRO A 291 28.77 -23.43 2.34
C PRO A 291 29.88 -24.35 1.81
N LEU A 292 30.21 -25.40 2.55
CA LEU A 292 31.11 -26.47 2.10
C LEU A 292 30.32 -27.75 1.84
N ARG A 293 30.70 -28.49 0.81
CA ARG A 293 30.20 -29.85 0.56
C ARG A 293 30.97 -30.83 1.43
N TYR A 294 30.27 -31.71 2.15
CA TYR A 294 30.92 -32.79 2.90
C TYR A 294 31.63 -33.75 1.95
N PRO A 295 32.85 -34.25 2.27
CA PRO A 295 33.54 -35.19 1.40
C PRO A 295 32.66 -36.43 1.16
N GLU A 296 32.60 -36.88 -0.09
CA GLU A 296 31.78 -38.03 -0.52
C GLU A 296 32.14 -39.36 0.20
N VAL A 297 33.23 -39.40 0.96
CA VAL A 297 33.74 -40.61 1.61
C VAL A 297 32.81 -41.04 2.75
N GLY A 298 32.05 -42.11 2.52
CA GLY A 298 31.16 -42.73 3.51
C GLY A 298 29.69 -42.31 3.39
N LEU A 299 29.37 -41.35 2.52
CA LEU A 299 27.99 -41.03 2.14
C LEU A 299 27.53 -41.94 1.00
N ASP A 300 26.25 -42.29 1.02
CA ASP A 300 25.62 -43.00 -0.10
C ASP A 300 25.57 -42.10 -1.35
N ASN A 301 25.63 -42.69 -2.54
CA ASN A 301 25.61 -41.93 -3.80
C ASN A 301 24.28 -41.21 -4.08
N LYS A 302 23.26 -41.45 -3.26
CA LYS A 302 21.96 -40.77 -3.26
C LYS A 302 21.83 -39.72 -2.15
N SER A 303 22.92 -39.36 -1.49
CA SER A 303 22.95 -38.38 -0.40
C SER A 303 23.94 -37.24 -0.70
N LEU A 304 23.56 -36.03 -0.32
CA LEU A 304 24.35 -34.81 -0.50
C LEU A 304 24.33 -34.01 0.80
N VAL A 305 25.47 -33.48 1.24
CA VAL A 305 25.54 -32.72 2.49
C VAL A 305 26.26 -31.38 2.27
N TYR A 306 25.66 -30.30 2.75
CA TYR A 306 26.26 -28.97 2.84
C TYR A 306 26.29 -28.47 4.29
N TYR A 307 27.37 -27.81 4.68
CA TYR A 307 27.56 -27.30 6.04
C TYR A 307 28.42 -26.02 6.07
N PRO A 308 28.42 -25.24 7.16
CA PRO A 308 29.23 -24.02 7.30
C PRO A 308 30.75 -24.25 7.41
N GLU A 309 31.57 -23.43 6.75
CA GLU A 309 33.05 -23.52 6.78
C GLU A 309 33.68 -23.35 8.18
N ASN A 310 33.13 -22.50 9.05
CA ASN A 310 33.74 -22.10 10.34
C ASN A 310 33.31 -22.93 11.56
N GLY A 311 33.12 -24.25 11.36
CA GLY A 311 32.97 -25.22 12.44
C GLY A 311 31.53 -25.59 12.76
N ILE A 312 31.28 -26.90 12.82
CA ILE A 312 30.00 -27.49 13.20
C ILE A 312 29.92 -27.50 14.73
N ARG A 313 28.82 -26.96 15.28
CA ARG A 313 28.53 -26.98 16.72
C ARG A 313 27.64 -28.16 17.06
N GLU A 314 27.70 -28.63 18.31
CA GLU A 314 26.89 -29.75 18.81
C GLU A 314 25.38 -29.48 18.69
N ASP A 315 24.97 -28.22 18.81
CA ASP A 315 23.60 -27.70 18.81
C ASP A 315 23.15 -27.11 17.45
N MET A 316 23.94 -27.31 16.39
CA MET A 316 23.65 -26.72 15.08
C MET A 316 22.33 -27.26 14.52
N PRO A 317 21.42 -26.41 14.01
CA PRO A 317 20.16 -26.88 13.46
C PRO A 317 20.37 -27.67 12.17
N VAL A 318 19.60 -28.75 12.03
CA VAL A 318 19.74 -29.70 10.93
C VAL A 318 18.54 -29.59 9.98
N VAL A 319 18.82 -29.54 8.68
CA VAL A 319 17.81 -29.58 7.62
C VAL A 319 17.92 -30.90 6.88
N LEU A 320 16.81 -31.63 6.80
CA LEU A 320 16.66 -32.84 5.99
C LEU A 320 15.83 -32.50 4.75
N PHE A 321 16.47 -32.44 3.58
CA PHE A 321 15.86 -32.07 2.31
C PHE A 321 15.55 -33.30 1.44
N VAL A 322 14.32 -33.45 0.97
CA VAL A 322 13.91 -34.56 0.09
C VAL A 322 13.68 -34.07 -1.34
N LYS A 323 14.35 -34.70 -2.31
CA LYS A 323 14.24 -34.39 -3.75
C LYS A 323 12.80 -34.58 -4.28
N GLY A 324 12.36 -33.71 -5.18
CA GLY A 324 11.13 -33.92 -5.96
C GLY A 324 11.28 -34.95 -7.09
N GLY A 325 10.18 -35.62 -7.45
CA GLY A 325 10.19 -36.75 -8.41
C GLY A 325 10.51 -36.38 -9.87
N GLY A 326 10.35 -35.11 -10.24
CA GLY A 326 10.69 -34.59 -11.57
C GLY A 326 12.19 -34.27 -11.76
N ALA A 327 12.98 -34.25 -10.70
CA ALA A 327 14.42 -33.95 -10.75
C ALA A 327 15.26 -35.21 -10.94
N ILE A 328 16.42 -35.07 -11.58
CA ILE A 328 17.31 -36.17 -11.93
C ILE A 328 18.07 -36.64 -10.68
N THR A 329 18.62 -35.70 -9.92
CA THR A 329 19.47 -35.95 -8.74
C THR A 329 19.25 -34.88 -7.68
N ILE A 330 19.56 -35.17 -6.41
CA ILE A 330 19.54 -34.20 -5.31
C ILE A 330 20.46 -32.99 -5.57
N ASP A 331 21.51 -33.13 -6.39
CA ASP A 331 22.36 -32.01 -6.81
C ASP A 331 21.57 -30.91 -7.56
N ASP A 332 20.42 -31.24 -8.17
CA ASP A 332 19.53 -30.27 -8.82
C ASP A 332 18.93 -29.27 -7.81
N TYR A 333 18.94 -29.59 -6.51
CA TYR A 333 18.53 -28.72 -5.41
C TYR A 333 19.72 -28.13 -4.64
N SER A 334 20.93 -28.19 -5.20
CA SER A 334 22.12 -27.71 -4.49
C SER A 334 22.07 -26.22 -4.15
N GLY A 335 21.32 -25.39 -4.89
CA GLY A 335 21.19 -23.96 -4.61
C GLY A 335 20.50 -23.67 -3.28
N ILE A 336 19.30 -24.21 -3.08
CA ILE A 336 18.53 -24.06 -1.83
C ILE A 336 19.29 -24.65 -0.64
N MET A 337 19.96 -25.80 -0.82
CA MET A 337 20.75 -26.42 0.24
C MET A 337 21.97 -25.58 0.64
N LYS A 338 22.67 -25.00 -0.34
CA LYS A 338 23.79 -24.08 -0.07
C LYS A 338 23.33 -22.80 0.60
N PHE A 339 22.18 -22.26 0.17
CA PHE A 339 21.56 -21.11 0.82
C PHE A 339 21.32 -21.40 2.31
N MET A 340 20.69 -22.54 2.64
CA MET A 340 20.49 -22.94 4.03
C MET A 340 21.83 -23.13 4.78
N ALA A 341 22.80 -23.81 4.19
CA ALA A 341 24.12 -23.94 4.82
C ALA A 341 24.81 -22.58 5.06
N SER A 342 24.59 -21.58 4.21
CA SER A 342 25.14 -20.23 4.41
C SER A 342 24.56 -19.53 5.63
N LYS A 343 23.34 -19.90 6.04
CA LYS A 343 22.63 -19.40 7.22
C LYS A 343 23.05 -20.08 8.53
N GLY A 344 23.93 -21.08 8.47
CA GLY A 344 24.41 -21.80 9.65
C GLY A 344 23.72 -23.15 9.87
N TYR A 345 23.03 -23.69 8.88
CA TYR A 345 22.39 -25.01 8.95
C TYR A 345 23.30 -26.15 8.51
N TYR A 346 23.17 -27.30 9.15
CA TYR A 346 23.72 -28.56 8.62
C TYR A 346 22.68 -29.23 7.72
N VAL A 347 22.91 -29.24 6.41
CA VAL A 347 21.90 -29.60 5.43
C VAL A 347 22.22 -30.94 4.80
N ILE A 348 21.35 -31.93 5.01
CA ILE A 348 21.43 -33.27 4.42
C ILE A 348 20.31 -33.38 3.40
N GLY A 349 20.64 -33.68 2.15
CA GLY A 349 19.69 -33.91 1.07
C GLY A 349 19.78 -35.35 0.57
N VAL A 350 18.65 -35.91 0.12
CA VAL A 350 18.60 -37.27 -0.41
C VAL A 350 17.68 -37.40 -1.63
N ASP A 351 18.00 -38.37 -2.49
CA ASP A 351 17.12 -38.74 -3.61
C ASP A 351 15.87 -39.49 -3.15
N ALA A 352 14.72 -39.08 -3.70
CA ALA A 352 13.45 -39.82 -3.60
C ALA A 352 13.06 -40.40 -4.97
N ASP A 353 13.51 -41.62 -5.25
CA ASP A 353 13.18 -42.33 -6.50
C ASP A 353 12.02 -43.33 -6.33
N SER A 354 11.27 -43.23 -5.23
CA SER A 354 10.15 -44.12 -4.89
C SER A 354 9.07 -43.36 -4.13
N TYR A 355 7.81 -43.76 -4.31
CA TYR A 355 6.69 -43.30 -3.49
C TYR A 355 6.78 -43.80 -2.04
N ARG A 356 7.53 -44.87 -1.76
CA ARG A 356 7.70 -45.37 -0.38
C ARG A 356 8.66 -44.49 0.41
N SER A 357 8.14 -43.65 1.30
CA SER A 357 8.92 -42.77 2.20
C SER A 357 9.91 -43.54 3.08
N SER A 358 9.58 -44.79 3.42
CA SER A 358 10.47 -45.70 4.15
C SER A 358 11.83 -45.96 3.47
N TYR A 359 11.95 -45.70 2.16
CA TYR A 359 13.22 -45.77 1.44
C TYR A 359 14.14 -44.60 1.78
N VAL A 360 13.58 -43.38 1.84
CA VAL A 360 14.28 -42.11 2.06
C VAL A 360 14.94 -42.07 3.44
N LYS A 361 14.25 -42.60 4.47
CA LYS A 361 14.76 -42.61 5.85
C LYS A 361 16.13 -43.30 6.01
N ASN A 362 16.40 -44.36 5.25
CA ASN A 362 17.64 -45.15 5.41
C ASN A 362 18.87 -44.33 4.98
N TYR A 363 18.71 -43.47 3.97
CA TYR A 363 19.75 -42.54 3.53
C TYR A 363 20.00 -41.46 4.58
N PHE A 364 18.93 -40.89 5.15
CA PHE A 364 19.07 -39.93 6.24
C PHE A 364 19.71 -40.54 7.49
N GLU A 365 19.33 -41.75 7.91
CA GLU A 365 19.95 -42.41 9.05
C GLU A 365 21.46 -42.57 8.87
N SER A 366 21.87 -43.04 7.69
CA SER A 366 23.29 -43.23 7.38
C SER A 366 24.06 -41.90 7.39
N ALA A 367 23.48 -40.84 6.80
CA ALA A 367 24.08 -39.52 6.77
C ALA A 367 24.10 -38.84 8.16
N ILE A 368 23.05 -39.01 8.95
CA ILE A 368 22.95 -38.53 10.34
C ILE A 368 23.97 -39.23 11.22
N ASP A 369 24.07 -40.56 11.18
CA ASP A 369 25.04 -41.31 11.99
C ASP A 369 26.48 -40.89 11.66
N LEU A 370 26.76 -40.64 10.38
CA LEU A 370 28.03 -40.07 9.95
C LEU A 370 28.24 -38.66 10.53
N ALA A 371 27.25 -37.78 10.40
CA ALA A 371 27.34 -36.40 10.89
C ALA A 371 27.51 -36.33 12.42
N LYS A 372 26.79 -37.17 13.17
CA LYS A 372 26.91 -37.31 14.63
C LYS A 372 28.27 -37.87 15.04
N SER A 373 28.75 -38.91 14.36
CA SER A 373 30.05 -39.50 14.68
C SER A 373 31.23 -38.58 14.32
N ALA A 374 31.12 -37.81 13.24
CA ALA A 374 32.16 -36.90 12.78
C ALA A 374 32.17 -35.55 13.53
N HIS A 375 31.02 -35.07 14.01
CA HIS A 375 30.87 -33.70 14.52
C HIS A 375 30.13 -33.57 15.86
N GLY A 376 29.63 -34.67 16.43
CA GLY A 376 28.96 -34.65 17.72
C GLY A 376 27.53 -34.11 17.73
N LEU A 377 26.91 -33.87 16.57
CA LEU A 377 25.57 -33.26 16.48
C LEU A 377 24.52 -33.94 17.38
N THR A 378 23.76 -33.14 18.13
CA THR A 378 22.67 -33.59 19.00
C THR A 378 21.35 -33.74 18.24
N ILE A 379 21.11 -32.86 17.25
CA ILE A 379 19.88 -32.78 16.44
C ILE A 379 18.65 -32.42 17.31
N SER A 380 18.81 -31.50 18.27
CA SER A 380 17.69 -30.95 19.05
C SER A 380 16.80 -30.00 18.24
N LYS A 381 17.35 -29.41 17.17
CA LYS A 381 16.67 -28.51 16.22
C LYS A 381 16.61 -29.13 14.83
N LEU A 382 15.41 -29.44 14.34
CA LEU A 382 15.22 -30.26 13.14
C LEU A 382 14.19 -29.68 12.16
N ILE A 383 14.59 -29.46 10.92
CA ILE A 383 13.65 -29.17 9.82
C ILE A 383 13.66 -30.33 8.85
N THR A 384 12.47 -30.77 8.46
CA THR A 384 12.31 -31.64 7.30
C THR A 384 11.59 -30.86 6.23
N MET A 385 12.16 -30.79 5.04
CA MET A 385 11.54 -30.10 3.93
C MET A 385 11.73 -30.86 2.62
N GLY A 386 10.92 -30.57 1.64
CA GLY A 386 11.08 -31.16 0.31
C GLY A 386 10.18 -30.51 -0.71
N HIS A 387 10.43 -30.85 -1.97
CA HIS A 387 9.65 -30.35 -3.10
C HIS A 387 8.85 -31.47 -3.76
N SER A 388 7.62 -31.22 -4.22
CA SER A 388 6.83 -32.19 -4.99
C SER A 388 6.65 -33.51 -4.23
N LEU A 389 6.98 -34.66 -4.83
CA LEU A 389 7.07 -35.97 -4.14
C LEU A 389 7.80 -35.87 -2.79
N GLY A 390 8.95 -35.18 -2.76
CA GLY A 390 9.73 -34.99 -1.54
C GLY A 390 9.05 -34.10 -0.50
N GLY A 391 8.23 -33.14 -0.92
CA GLY A 391 7.44 -32.29 -0.02
C GLY A 391 6.42 -33.09 0.77
N GLY A 392 5.75 -34.06 0.12
CA GLY A 392 4.88 -35.01 0.81
C GLY A 392 5.64 -35.97 1.73
N GLN A 393 6.82 -36.45 1.30
CA GLN A 393 7.63 -37.38 2.11
C GLN A 393 8.29 -36.72 3.33
N ALA A 394 8.40 -35.38 3.36
CA ALA A 394 8.96 -34.64 4.49
C ALA A 394 8.22 -34.95 5.80
N PHE A 395 6.89 -35.10 5.76
CA PHE A 395 6.07 -35.43 6.94
C PHE A 395 6.42 -36.78 7.55
N TYR A 396 6.62 -37.80 6.72
CA TYR A 396 7.04 -39.13 7.19
C TYR A 396 8.42 -39.07 7.82
N VAL A 397 9.35 -38.35 7.19
CA VAL A 397 10.71 -38.15 7.69
C VAL A 397 10.68 -37.45 9.05
N MET A 398 9.85 -36.40 9.21
CA MET A 398 9.69 -35.71 10.49
C MET A 398 9.20 -36.68 11.56
N LYS A 399 8.08 -37.34 11.32
CA LYS A 399 7.48 -38.29 12.28
C LYS A 399 8.49 -39.34 12.74
N TYR A 400 9.21 -39.94 11.79
CA TYR A 400 10.18 -40.98 12.09
C TYR A 400 11.31 -40.52 13.00
N PHE A 401 11.85 -39.31 12.78
CA PHE A 401 12.95 -38.76 13.57
C PHE A 401 12.49 -38.13 14.89
N ARG A 402 11.28 -37.56 14.94
CA ARG A 402 10.61 -37.16 16.19
C ARG A 402 10.43 -38.36 17.13
N ASP A 403 9.99 -39.51 16.61
CA ASP A 403 9.85 -40.76 17.39
C ASP A 403 11.19 -41.29 17.94
N LYS A 404 12.32 -40.86 17.38
CA LYS A 404 13.67 -41.15 17.88
C LYS A 404 14.21 -40.10 18.85
N GLY A 405 13.43 -39.05 19.14
CA GLY A 405 13.79 -37.97 20.06
C GLY A 405 14.62 -36.85 19.42
N TYR A 406 14.55 -36.67 18.10
CA TYR A 406 15.18 -35.52 17.43
C TYR A 406 14.19 -34.35 17.31
N GLY A 407 14.69 -33.12 17.20
CA GLY A 407 13.84 -31.93 17.06
C GLY A 407 13.03 -31.57 18.31
N ASP A 408 13.48 -31.97 19.50
CA ASP A 408 12.79 -31.76 20.77
C ASP A 408 12.83 -30.31 21.28
N GLU A 409 13.79 -29.52 20.84
CA GLU A 409 13.87 -28.08 21.14
C GLU A 409 13.05 -27.25 20.15
N ALA A 410 13.16 -27.55 18.86
CA ALA A 410 12.42 -26.87 17.80
C ALA A 410 12.36 -27.75 16.54
N ASN A 411 11.22 -27.73 15.85
CA ASN A 411 11.06 -28.50 14.63
C ASN A 411 10.05 -27.90 13.64
N LEU A 412 10.23 -28.19 12.35
CA LEU A 412 9.33 -27.77 11.26
C LEU A 412 9.29 -28.80 10.14
N ALA A 413 8.08 -29.21 9.76
CA ALA A 413 7.80 -29.92 8.52
C ALA A 413 7.32 -28.93 7.47
N LEU A 414 8.16 -28.65 6.46
CA LEU A 414 7.89 -27.69 5.41
C LEU A 414 7.67 -28.38 4.06
N SER A 415 6.45 -28.33 3.55
CA SER A 415 6.08 -28.88 2.24
C SER A 415 6.12 -27.78 1.18
N ILE A 416 7.00 -27.90 0.19
CA ILE A 416 7.09 -26.95 -0.93
C ILE A 416 6.43 -27.59 -2.15
N ASP A 417 5.22 -27.12 -2.48
CA ASP A 417 4.37 -27.62 -3.56
C ASP A 417 4.29 -29.16 -3.55
N GLY A 418 4.16 -29.70 -2.33
CA GLY A 418 4.34 -31.12 -2.05
C GLY A 418 3.14 -31.97 -2.44
N TRP A 419 3.42 -33.21 -2.82
CA TRP A 419 2.41 -34.23 -3.12
C TRP A 419 1.90 -34.91 -1.83
N PHE A 420 1.29 -36.09 -1.94
CA PHE A 420 0.73 -36.84 -0.80
C PHE A 420 1.76 -37.17 0.30
N ALA A 421 1.32 -37.21 1.56
CA ALA A 421 2.13 -37.72 2.67
C ALA A 421 2.20 -39.26 2.64
N PHE A 422 3.10 -39.78 1.80
CA PHE A 422 3.25 -41.22 1.57
C PHE A 422 3.75 -41.99 2.81
N ASP A 423 3.36 -43.28 2.90
CA ASP A 423 3.67 -44.17 4.03
C ASP A 423 3.18 -43.63 5.40
N MET A 424 2.18 -42.75 5.42
CA MET A 424 1.54 -42.23 6.63
C MET A 424 0.04 -42.52 6.59
N ASN A 425 -0.49 -43.01 7.71
CA ASN A 425 -1.93 -43.02 7.97
C ASN A 425 -2.35 -41.78 8.76
N GLN A 426 -3.66 -41.60 8.93
CA GLN A 426 -4.22 -40.47 9.67
C GLN A 426 -3.65 -40.34 11.08
N SER A 427 -3.47 -41.45 11.81
CA SER A 427 -2.88 -41.41 13.15
C SER A 427 -1.44 -40.92 13.15
N ASP A 428 -0.66 -41.22 12.10
CA ASP A 428 0.73 -40.78 12.00
C ASP A 428 0.81 -39.25 11.83
N ILE A 429 -0.09 -38.67 11.00
CA ILE A 429 -0.15 -37.22 10.77
C ILE A 429 -0.73 -36.50 12.00
N ASN A 430 -1.79 -37.04 12.61
CA ASN A 430 -2.39 -36.52 13.84
C ASN A 430 -1.40 -36.43 15.01
N GLN A 431 -0.35 -37.26 14.99
CA GLN A 431 0.67 -37.36 16.04
C GLN A 431 2.04 -36.85 15.58
N LEU A 432 2.07 -35.97 14.57
CA LEU A 432 3.32 -35.43 14.06
C LEU A 432 4.09 -34.62 15.12
N ASP A 433 3.37 -33.97 16.03
CA ASP A 433 3.92 -33.13 17.12
C ASP A 433 5.04 -32.22 16.61
N SER A 434 4.71 -31.42 15.60
CA SER A 434 5.64 -30.53 14.92
C SER A 434 4.96 -29.33 14.27
N ASN A 435 5.68 -28.23 14.07
CA ASN A 435 5.17 -27.12 13.25
C ASN A 435 5.02 -27.57 11.80
N VAL A 436 3.96 -27.12 11.14
CA VAL A 436 3.62 -27.54 9.77
C VAL A 436 3.42 -26.32 8.89
N SER A 437 4.20 -26.21 7.82
CA SER A 437 4.05 -25.12 6.86
C SER A 437 3.99 -25.62 5.42
N PHE A 438 3.23 -24.90 4.60
CA PHE A 438 3.06 -25.18 3.18
C PHE A 438 3.46 -23.94 2.36
N ILE A 439 4.22 -24.15 1.29
CA ILE A 439 4.49 -23.13 0.27
C ILE A 439 3.96 -23.67 -1.05
N GLN A 440 2.91 -23.07 -1.59
CA GLN A 440 2.28 -23.49 -2.85
C GLN A 440 2.62 -22.51 -3.98
N MET A 441 2.88 -23.03 -5.18
CA MET A 441 3.12 -22.22 -6.37
C MET A 441 1.80 -21.96 -7.13
N ASN A 442 1.79 -20.95 -8.01
CA ASN A 442 0.61 -20.48 -8.76
C ASN A 442 -0.55 -20.02 -7.86
N GLY A 443 -0.22 -19.28 -6.79
CA GLY A 443 -1.22 -18.69 -5.90
C GLY A 443 -2.09 -19.75 -5.21
N VAL A 444 -3.34 -19.36 -4.92
CA VAL A 444 -4.36 -20.24 -4.32
C VAL A 444 -4.78 -21.40 -5.24
N GLN A 445 -4.50 -21.30 -6.54
CA GLN A 445 -4.94 -22.30 -7.52
C GLN A 445 -4.07 -23.54 -7.54
N GLY A 446 -2.77 -23.42 -7.23
CA GLY A 446 -1.81 -24.53 -7.27
C GLY A 446 -1.22 -24.80 -8.66
N THR A 447 -0.07 -25.48 -8.69
CA THR A 447 0.77 -25.76 -9.87
C THR A 447 0.72 -27.23 -10.26
N GLY A 448 -0.40 -27.70 -10.82
CA GLY A 448 -0.54 -29.11 -11.20
C GLY A 448 -0.43 -30.12 -10.05
N THR A 449 -0.29 -29.65 -8.80
CA THR A 449 -0.54 -30.35 -7.54
C THR A 449 -1.83 -29.79 -6.97
N ASP A 450 -2.82 -30.64 -6.73
CA ASP A 450 -4.14 -30.26 -6.19
C ASP A 450 -4.02 -29.73 -4.75
N PRO A 451 -4.42 -28.47 -4.48
CA PRO A 451 -4.32 -27.87 -3.15
C PRO A 451 -5.06 -28.65 -2.05
N ARG A 452 -6.05 -29.48 -2.41
CA ARG A 452 -6.75 -30.38 -1.47
C ARG A 452 -5.78 -31.29 -0.70
N ILE A 453 -4.65 -31.65 -1.31
CA ILE A 453 -3.66 -32.52 -0.66
C ILE A 453 -3.07 -31.82 0.56
N HIS A 454 -2.62 -30.56 0.42
CA HIS A 454 -2.10 -29.78 1.54
C HIS A 454 -3.19 -29.48 2.58
N LEU A 455 -4.40 -29.14 2.13
CA LEU A 455 -5.53 -28.92 3.03
C LEU A 455 -5.87 -30.17 3.86
N LYS A 456 -5.80 -31.38 3.27
CA LYS A 456 -6.00 -32.61 4.02
C LYS A 456 -4.89 -32.83 5.05
N ILE A 457 -3.63 -32.62 4.69
CA ILE A 457 -2.51 -32.76 5.64
C ILE A 457 -2.64 -31.75 6.77
N TRP A 458 -3.07 -30.52 6.46
CA TRP A 458 -3.36 -29.49 7.45
C TRP A 458 -4.44 -29.93 8.45
N GLU A 459 -5.59 -30.42 7.96
CA GLU A 459 -6.69 -30.95 8.79
C GLU A 459 -6.19 -32.05 9.73
N LEU A 460 -5.43 -33.00 9.17
CA LEU A 460 -4.93 -34.15 9.91
C LEU A 460 -3.78 -33.80 10.87
N SER A 461 -3.09 -32.68 10.73
CA SER A 461 -1.97 -32.33 11.62
C SER A 461 -2.45 -31.77 12.97
N THR A 462 -3.37 -32.47 13.66
CA THR A 462 -4.11 -31.94 14.82
C THR A 462 -3.26 -31.66 16.05
N SER A 463 -2.10 -32.32 16.21
CA SER A 463 -1.17 -32.06 17.32
C SER A 463 -0.18 -30.93 17.04
N SER A 464 -0.34 -30.21 15.92
CA SER A 464 0.52 -29.08 15.57
C SER A 464 -0.09 -27.78 16.10
N ASP A 465 0.64 -27.10 16.98
CA ASP A 465 0.22 -25.83 17.57
C ASP A 465 0.37 -24.65 16.58
N GLN A 466 1.21 -24.80 15.55
CA GLN A 466 1.47 -23.79 14.53
C GLN A 466 1.39 -24.39 13.12
N LYS A 467 0.37 -23.95 12.38
CA LYS A 467 0.14 -24.30 10.98
C LYS A 467 0.11 -23.04 10.14
N SER A 468 0.83 -23.02 9.03
CA SER A 468 0.85 -21.85 8.14
C SER A 468 0.89 -22.20 6.67
N PHE A 469 0.20 -21.42 5.85
CA PHE A 469 0.04 -21.66 4.42
C PHE A 469 0.45 -20.40 3.68
N TYR A 470 1.37 -20.57 2.74
CA TYR A 470 1.88 -19.49 1.91
C TYR A 470 1.74 -19.85 0.43
N THR A 471 1.56 -18.83 -0.39
CA THR A 471 1.51 -18.98 -1.84
C THR A 471 2.50 -18.08 -2.54
N LEU A 472 3.07 -18.56 -3.65
CA LEU A 472 3.96 -17.81 -4.53
C LEU A 472 3.25 -17.52 -5.86
N PRO A 473 3.51 -16.36 -6.48
CA PRO A 473 2.97 -16.03 -7.80
C PRO A 473 3.64 -16.83 -8.92
N ALA A 474 4.82 -17.41 -8.70
CA ALA A 474 5.50 -18.25 -9.67
C ALA A 474 4.65 -19.46 -10.06
N ASP A 475 4.45 -19.69 -11.36
CA ASP A 475 3.53 -20.70 -11.91
C ASP A 475 4.19 -22.02 -12.32
N ALA A 476 5.51 -22.13 -12.13
CA ALA A 476 6.26 -23.33 -12.45
C ALA A 476 6.39 -24.24 -11.23
N HIS A 477 5.89 -25.48 -11.31
CA HIS A 477 6.11 -26.51 -10.29
C HIS A 477 7.61 -26.66 -9.97
N SER A 478 8.49 -26.61 -10.98
CA SER A 478 9.95 -26.72 -10.81
C SER A 478 10.65 -25.46 -10.27
N TYR A 479 9.92 -24.45 -9.77
CA TYR A 479 10.51 -23.18 -9.35
C TYR A 479 11.58 -23.34 -8.25
N VAL A 480 11.56 -24.41 -7.47
CA VAL A 480 12.53 -24.68 -6.39
C VAL A 480 13.86 -25.28 -6.88
N VAL A 481 13.95 -25.69 -8.14
CA VAL A 481 15.14 -26.36 -8.71
C VAL A 481 16.17 -25.32 -9.17
N GLY A 482 17.46 -25.58 -8.93
CA GLY A 482 18.55 -24.73 -9.41
C GLY A 482 19.83 -24.83 -8.58
N ASP A 483 20.94 -24.38 -9.17
CA ASP A 483 22.17 -24.10 -8.43
C ASP A 483 22.05 -22.80 -7.62
N LEU A 484 23.12 -22.43 -6.90
CA LEU A 484 23.08 -21.27 -6.00
C LEU A 484 22.84 -19.96 -6.75
N GLU A 485 23.46 -19.79 -7.92
CA GLU A 485 23.28 -18.58 -8.73
C GLU A 485 21.84 -18.46 -9.22
N ASN A 486 21.22 -19.57 -9.64
CA ASN A 486 19.82 -19.60 -10.06
C ASN A 486 18.85 -19.33 -8.90
N ILE A 487 19.08 -19.92 -7.73
CA ILE A 487 18.18 -19.79 -6.58
C ILE A 487 18.25 -18.39 -5.94
N LEU A 488 19.41 -17.72 -5.96
CA LEU A 488 19.55 -16.35 -5.45
C LEU A 488 18.76 -15.30 -6.25
N GLN A 489 18.20 -15.66 -7.41
CA GLN A 489 17.30 -14.81 -8.17
C GLN A 489 15.83 -14.95 -7.74
N LYS A 490 15.51 -15.90 -6.85
CA LYS A 490 14.15 -16.27 -6.41
C LYS A 490 13.89 -15.76 -4.99
N ASN A 491 13.92 -14.44 -4.85
CA ASN A 491 13.88 -13.77 -3.55
C ASN A 491 12.62 -14.08 -2.74
N ASP A 492 11.48 -14.25 -3.42
CA ASP A 492 10.19 -14.61 -2.83
C ASP A 492 10.24 -16.00 -2.15
N LEU A 493 10.79 -17.00 -2.85
CA LEU A 493 11.02 -18.34 -2.30
C LEU A 493 12.02 -18.31 -1.14
N LEU A 494 13.15 -17.60 -1.31
CA LEU A 494 14.20 -17.52 -0.29
C LEU A 494 13.76 -16.75 0.95
N LEU A 495 12.95 -15.72 0.78
CA LEU A 495 12.34 -14.97 1.88
C LEU A 495 11.50 -15.90 2.73
N MET A 496 10.55 -16.64 2.14
CA MET A 496 9.67 -17.54 2.88
C MET A 496 10.46 -18.63 3.62
N ILE A 497 11.39 -19.29 2.94
CA ILE A 497 12.17 -20.35 3.57
C ILE A 497 13.07 -19.77 4.68
N GLY A 498 13.76 -18.66 4.40
CA GLY A 498 14.61 -17.99 5.38
C GLY A 498 13.82 -17.57 6.63
N ALA A 499 12.68 -16.91 6.44
CA ALA A 499 11.80 -16.45 7.50
C ALA A 499 11.25 -17.60 8.35
N LEU A 500 10.59 -18.57 7.71
CA LEU A 500 9.92 -19.67 8.43
C LEU A 500 10.90 -20.56 9.19
N THR A 501 12.10 -20.78 8.62
CA THR A 501 13.11 -21.57 9.32
C THR A 501 13.73 -20.84 10.50
N ASP A 502 13.89 -19.52 10.41
CA ASP A 502 14.43 -18.70 11.49
C ASP A 502 13.45 -18.55 12.65
N ASP A 503 12.18 -18.25 12.37
CA ASP A 503 11.11 -18.13 13.36
C ASP A 503 10.99 -19.35 14.27
N VAL A 504 11.01 -20.54 13.67
CA VAL A 504 10.89 -21.80 14.41
C VAL A 504 12.08 -22.00 15.37
N PHE A 505 13.27 -21.57 14.99
CA PHE A 505 14.48 -21.78 15.80
C PHE A 505 14.78 -20.68 16.79
N ASN A 506 14.27 -19.47 16.54
CA ASN A 506 14.37 -18.33 17.42
C ASN A 506 13.11 -18.14 18.29
N HIS A 507 12.08 -18.97 18.10
CA HIS A 507 10.76 -18.84 18.71
C HIS A 507 10.17 -17.44 18.49
N SER A 508 10.29 -16.96 17.26
CA SER A 508 9.87 -15.63 16.82
C SER A 508 8.72 -15.73 15.81
N VAL A 509 8.08 -14.59 15.54
CA VAL A 509 7.13 -14.39 14.43
C VAL A 509 7.61 -13.28 13.49
N GLU A 510 8.79 -12.70 13.74
CA GLU A 510 9.34 -11.59 12.97
C GLU A 510 9.53 -11.97 11.50
N GLY A 511 10.05 -13.17 11.23
CA GLY A 511 10.21 -13.71 9.89
C GLY A 511 8.87 -13.78 9.17
N GLU A 512 7.86 -14.39 9.79
CA GLU A 512 6.50 -14.48 9.29
C GLU A 512 5.95 -13.08 9.01
N GLU A 513 6.08 -12.12 9.93
CA GLU A 513 5.66 -10.74 9.75
C GLU A 513 6.31 -10.07 8.52
N THR A 514 7.54 -10.43 8.15
CA THR A 514 8.19 -9.93 6.92
C THR A 514 7.65 -10.53 5.62
N ILE A 515 6.94 -11.67 5.67
CA ILE A 515 6.34 -12.27 4.47
C ILE A 515 5.20 -11.35 3.99
N PRO A 516 5.15 -10.98 2.69
CA PRO A 516 4.12 -10.09 2.16
C PRO A 516 2.71 -10.63 2.45
N PRO A 517 1.76 -9.79 2.94
CA PRO A 517 0.41 -10.22 3.29
C PRO A 517 -0.31 -10.97 2.16
N GLU A 518 -0.08 -10.61 0.90
CA GLU A 518 -0.66 -11.27 -0.28
C GLU A 518 -0.20 -12.72 -0.48
N ASN A 519 0.94 -13.08 0.10
CA ASN A 519 1.47 -14.44 0.06
C ASN A 519 1.03 -15.28 1.26
N LYS A 520 0.44 -14.66 2.29
CA LYS A 520 -0.13 -15.36 3.45
C LYS A 520 -1.58 -15.70 3.13
N VAL A 521 -1.92 -16.98 3.12
CA VAL A 521 -3.28 -17.41 2.80
C VAL A 521 -3.83 -18.27 3.92
N SER A 522 -5.07 -18.00 4.30
CA SER A 522 -5.77 -18.86 5.24
C SER A 522 -6.18 -20.16 4.55
N TYR A 523 -6.39 -21.20 5.36
CA TYR A 523 -6.99 -22.46 4.91
C TYR A 523 -8.28 -22.21 4.10
N ASP A 524 -9.15 -21.31 4.58
CA ASP A 524 -10.45 -21.01 3.95
C ASP A 524 -10.28 -20.38 2.57
N VAL A 525 -9.32 -19.46 2.42
CA VAL A 525 -9.06 -18.79 1.14
C VAL A 525 -8.65 -19.82 0.08
N ILE A 526 -7.81 -20.81 0.41
CA ILE A 526 -7.44 -21.86 -0.53
C ILE A 526 -8.63 -22.78 -0.82
N TYR A 527 -9.36 -23.18 0.22
CA TYR A 527 -10.54 -24.04 0.09
C TYR A 527 -11.60 -23.45 -0.83
N ASP A 528 -11.93 -22.17 -0.63
CA ASP A 528 -12.98 -21.47 -1.38
C ASP A 528 -12.59 -21.21 -2.84
N ASN A 529 -11.29 -21.27 -3.14
CA ASN A 529 -10.74 -21.12 -4.49
C ASN A 529 -10.37 -22.46 -5.16
N LEU A 530 -10.75 -23.60 -4.56
CA LEU A 530 -10.53 -24.92 -5.16
C LEU A 530 -11.26 -25.03 -6.51
N LEU A 531 -10.49 -25.27 -7.57
CA LEU A 531 -11.05 -25.61 -8.88
C LEU A 531 -11.63 -27.03 -8.86
N ASP A 532 -12.49 -27.36 -9.82
CA ASP A 532 -12.97 -28.74 -9.97
C ASP A 532 -11.77 -29.70 -10.03
N LYS A 533 -11.88 -30.84 -9.32
CA LYS A 533 -10.79 -31.83 -9.22
C LYS A 533 -10.29 -32.31 -10.59
N ASP A 534 -11.14 -32.24 -11.61
CA ASP A 534 -10.81 -32.66 -12.99
C ASP A 534 -9.96 -31.62 -13.75
N VAL A 535 -9.72 -30.43 -13.18
CA VAL A 535 -8.86 -29.37 -13.75
C VAL A 535 -7.38 -29.65 -13.55
N TYR A 536 -7.03 -30.35 -12.47
CA TYR A 536 -5.65 -30.67 -12.12
C TYR A 536 -5.12 -31.84 -12.99
N GLN A 537 -3.84 -31.80 -13.37
CA GLN A 537 -3.27 -32.75 -14.32
C GLN A 537 -3.37 -34.22 -13.82
N SER A 538 -3.20 -35.17 -14.75
CA SER A 538 -3.35 -36.61 -14.51
C SER A 538 -2.42 -37.16 -13.41
N GLY A 539 -2.92 -37.20 -12.17
CA GLY A 539 -2.24 -37.86 -11.05
C GLY A 539 -2.75 -37.51 -9.65
N ASP A 540 -3.52 -36.45 -9.48
CA ASP A 540 -3.99 -35.99 -8.16
C ASP A 540 -5.39 -36.55 -7.85
N CYS A 541 -6.43 -35.71 -7.80
CA CYS A 541 -7.79 -36.11 -7.47
C CYS A 541 -8.67 -36.54 -8.65
N ALA A 542 -8.31 -36.19 -9.89
CA ALA A 542 -8.99 -36.62 -11.12
C ALA A 542 -8.73 -38.09 -11.50
N GLY A 543 -7.70 -38.70 -10.91
CA GLY A 543 -7.27 -40.05 -11.27
C GLY A 543 -5.87 -40.34 -10.73
N ILE A 544 -5.80 -40.62 -9.43
CA ILE A 544 -4.56 -41.01 -8.74
C ILE A 544 -3.82 -42.03 -9.63
N GLN A 545 -2.54 -41.78 -9.94
CA GLN A 545 -1.77 -42.71 -10.76
C GLN A 545 -1.86 -44.11 -10.16
N TYR A 546 -2.20 -45.14 -10.95
CA TYR A 546 -2.38 -46.53 -10.49
C TYR A 546 -1.23 -47.05 -9.58
N ASN A 547 -0.02 -46.50 -9.74
CA ASN A 547 1.15 -46.85 -8.94
C ASN A 547 1.18 -46.14 -7.57
N ALA A 548 0.76 -44.88 -7.47
CA ALA A 548 0.61 -44.15 -6.21
C ALA A 548 -0.60 -44.66 -5.40
N ILE A 549 -1.68 -45.05 -6.08
CA ILE A 549 -2.86 -45.71 -5.48
C ILE A 549 -2.44 -46.87 -4.59
N SER A 550 -1.56 -47.75 -5.07
CA SER A 550 -1.15 -48.94 -4.31
C SER A 550 -0.41 -48.63 -3.01
N VAL A 551 0.26 -47.47 -2.92
CA VAL A 551 0.96 -47.03 -1.71
C VAL A 551 0.02 -46.26 -0.78
N LEU A 552 -0.94 -45.49 -1.33
CA LEU A 552 -1.92 -44.74 -0.54
C LEU A 552 -3.04 -45.63 0.03
N GLN A 553 -3.47 -46.66 -0.71
CA GLN A 553 -4.49 -47.62 -0.28
C GLN A 553 -4.10 -48.42 0.97
N ASP A 554 -2.81 -48.54 1.27
CA ASP A 554 -2.32 -49.22 2.46
C ASP A 554 -2.61 -48.42 3.76
N TYR A 555 -3.00 -47.13 3.67
CA TYR A 555 -3.05 -46.20 4.82
C TYR A 555 -4.34 -45.38 5.00
N ASP A 556 -5.39 -45.65 4.20
CA ASP A 556 -6.78 -45.19 4.39
C ASP A 556 -7.01 -43.67 4.55
N ILE A 557 -6.20 -42.83 3.90
CA ILE A 557 -6.46 -41.38 3.80
C ILE A 557 -7.03 -41.05 2.42
N ASP A 558 -8.22 -40.45 2.38
CA ASP A 558 -8.75 -39.81 1.18
C ASP A 558 -8.33 -38.33 1.13
N TYR A 559 -7.27 -38.05 0.39
CA TYR A 559 -6.75 -36.69 0.19
C TYR A 559 -7.66 -35.80 -0.68
N CYS A 560 -8.65 -36.38 -1.34
CA CYS A 560 -9.55 -35.68 -2.24
C CYS A 560 -10.92 -35.40 -1.62
N LEU A 561 -11.15 -35.90 -0.41
CA LEU A 561 -12.31 -35.60 0.41
C LEU A 561 -11.86 -34.85 1.66
N LEU A 562 -11.96 -33.52 1.63
CA LEU A 562 -11.81 -32.69 2.83
C LEU A 562 -12.97 -32.97 3.80
N ALA A 563 -12.72 -32.88 5.11
CA ALA A 563 -13.76 -33.21 6.09
C ALA A 563 -14.98 -32.30 5.87
N ASN A 564 -16.19 -32.83 6.11
CA ASN A 564 -17.42 -32.03 6.16
C ASN A 564 -17.38 -31.13 7.39
N ASP A 565 -16.51 -30.11 7.39
CA ASP A 565 -16.43 -29.19 8.51
C ASP A 565 -17.68 -28.33 8.56
N LEU A 566 -18.23 -28.21 9.77
CA LEU A 566 -19.22 -27.20 10.04
C LEU A 566 -18.58 -25.83 9.89
N ARG A 567 -19.14 -24.98 9.05
CA ARG A 567 -18.68 -23.59 8.90
C ARG A 567 -19.81 -22.63 9.17
N LEU A 568 -19.48 -21.56 9.88
CA LEU A 568 -20.36 -20.40 9.93
C LEU A 568 -20.13 -19.55 8.69
N ARG A 569 -21.21 -19.18 8.00
CA ARG A 569 -21.22 -18.15 6.97
C ARG A 569 -22.12 -17.01 7.42
N SER A 570 -21.70 -15.81 7.08
CA SER A 570 -22.42 -14.59 7.41
C SER A 570 -22.29 -13.62 6.24
N LYS A 571 -23.25 -12.71 6.13
CA LYS A 571 -23.06 -11.50 5.32
C LYS A 571 -21.89 -10.71 5.94
N SER A 572 -21.06 -10.09 5.11
CA SER A 572 -19.88 -9.34 5.59
C SER A 572 -20.26 -8.06 6.35
N THR A 573 -21.44 -7.48 6.06
CA THR A 573 -21.89 -6.20 6.63
C THR A 573 -23.41 -6.18 6.81
N TYR A 574 -23.87 -5.90 8.02
CA TYR A 574 -25.28 -5.68 8.36
C TYR A 574 -25.54 -4.19 8.63
N ALA A 575 -26.75 -3.71 8.40
CA ALA A 575 -27.17 -2.42 8.91
C ALA A 575 -27.50 -2.51 10.42
N VAL A 576 -27.38 -1.40 11.15
CA VAL A 576 -27.87 -1.28 12.52
C VAL A 576 -29.35 -1.67 12.53
N ASN A 577 -29.73 -2.58 13.43
CA ASN A 577 -31.03 -3.24 13.55
C ASN A 577 -31.40 -4.26 12.47
N GLU A 578 -30.57 -4.50 11.45
CA GLU A 578 -30.76 -5.62 10.52
C GLU A 578 -30.56 -6.93 11.26
N SER A 579 -31.49 -7.89 11.09
CA SER A 579 -31.37 -9.21 11.70
C SER A 579 -30.12 -9.93 11.19
N ILE A 580 -29.36 -10.53 12.10
CA ILE A 580 -28.09 -11.19 11.77
C ILE A 580 -28.39 -12.65 11.45
N VAL A 581 -28.16 -13.04 10.21
CA VAL A 581 -28.35 -14.41 9.74
C VAL A 581 -27.00 -15.09 9.64
N ILE A 582 -26.81 -16.16 10.41
CA ILE A 582 -25.62 -16.99 10.39
C ILE A 582 -26.00 -18.35 9.84
N ASP A 583 -25.47 -18.68 8.67
CA ASP A 583 -25.63 -20.00 8.06
C ASP A 583 -24.61 -20.96 8.63
N ILE A 584 -25.03 -22.22 8.83
CA ILE A 584 -24.22 -23.30 9.40
C ILE A 584 -24.15 -24.41 8.37
N ASP A 585 -22.98 -24.59 7.74
CA ASP A 585 -22.76 -25.69 6.83
C ASP A 585 -22.64 -27.00 7.61
N ASN A 586 -23.09 -28.11 7.03
CA ASN A 586 -22.87 -29.48 7.53
C ASN A 586 -23.27 -29.75 9.00
N GLN A 587 -24.28 -29.05 9.55
CA GLN A 587 -24.66 -29.20 10.96
C GLN A 587 -25.13 -30.63 11.33
N ALA A 588 -24.67 -31.14 12.47
CA ALA A 588 -25.24 -32.32 13.11
C ALA A 588 -26.65 -32.01 13.70
N GLU A 589 -27.56 -32.99 13.65
CA GLU A 589 -28.89 -32.92 14.29
C GLU A 589 -28.74 -32.92 15.83
N ASP A 590 -28.42 -31.75 16.40
CA ASP A 590 -28.30 -31.55 17.84
C ASP A 590 -28.96 -30.23 18.28
N ASN A 591 -29.67 -30.30 19.41
CA ASN A 591 -30.40 -29.19 20.02
C ASN A 591 -29.59 -28.48 21.11
N GLU A 592 -28.38 -28.97 21.44
CA GLU A 592 -27.51 -28.39 22.47
C GLU A 592 -26.36 -27.54 21.90
N ASN A 593 -26.41 -27.16 20.62
CA ASN A 593 -25.44 -26.24 20.02
C ASN A 593 -25.99 -24.82 20.01
N TRP A 594 -25.11 -23.84 20.18
CA TRP A 594 -25.52 -22.44 20.21
C TRP A 594 -24.51 -21.55 19.50
N ILE A 595 -25.01 -20.43 18.99
CA ILE A 595 -24.22 -19.35 18.40
C ILE A 595 -24.23 -18.16 19.34
N GLY A 596 -23.06 -17.56 19.58
CA GLY A 596 -22.90 -16.29 20.27
C GLY A 596 -22.30 -15.23 19.35
N ILE A 597 -22.74 -13.98 19.51
CA ILE A 597 -22.17 -12.79 18.87
C ILE A 597 -21.31 -12.03 19.88
N TYR A 598 -20.11 -11.65 19.46
CA TYR A 598 -19.12 -10.95 20.27
C TYR A 598 -18.61 -9.73 19.50
N SER A 599 -18.04 -8.74 20.20
CA SER A 599 -17.19 -7.76 19.54
C SER A 599 -15.93 -8.44 19.02
N LEU A 600 -15.41 -7.98 17.88
CA LEU A 600 -14.26 -8.60 17.24
C LEU A 600 -13.05 -8.62 18.19
N ASN A 601 -12.40 -9.78 18.33
CA ASN A 601 -11.22 -10.04 19.18
C ASN A 601 -11.48 -10.12 20.70
N ASP A 602 -12.72 -10.05 21.17
CA ASP A 602 -13.02 -10.28 22.60
C ASP A 602 -12.82 -11.75 23.01
N THR A 603 -12.70 -12.04 24.30
CA THR A 603 -12.61 -13.44 24.77
C THR A 603 -13.95 -14.18 24.64
N HIS A 604 -13.94 -15.52 24.68
CA HIS A 604 -15.15 -16.37 24.64
C HIS A 604 -15.92 -16.44 25.97
N GLU A 605 -15.53 -15.63 26.96
CA GLU A 605 -16.19 -15.60 28.26
C GLU A 605 -17.65 -15.16 28.10
N TRP A 606 -18.55 -15.77 28.88
CA TRP A 606 -19.99 -15.49 28.80
C TRP A 606 -20.34 -14.01 28.98
N GLU A 607 -19.54 -13.26 29.74
CA GLU A 607 -19.74 -11.82 29.96
C GLU A 607 -19.59 -10.96 28.70
N ASN A 608 -18.92 -11.48 27.66
CA ASN A 608 -18.70 -10.80 26.38
C ASN A 608 -19.72 -11.21 25.30
N VAL A 609 -20.68 -12.09 25.63
CA VAL A 609 -21.75 -12.49 24.72
C VAL A 609 -22.76 -11.33 24.58
N ILE A 610 -22.85 -10.76 23.38
CA ILE A 610 -23.75 -9.64 23.08
C ILE A 610 -25.15 -10.16 22.73
N LEU A 611 -25.20 -11.18 21.87
CA LEU A 611 -26.41 -11.90 21.47
C LEU A 611 -26.07 -13.39 21.41
N TRP A 612 -27.06 -14.24 21.62
CA TRP A 612 -26.89 -15.67 21.39
C TRP A 612 -28.23 -16.34 21.09
N ASP A 613 -28.18 -17.48 20.42
CA ASP A 613 -29.34 -18.36 20.26
C ASP A 613 -28.89 -19.82 20.09
N TRP A 614 -29.79 -20.77 20.38
CA TRP A 614 -29.56 -22.18 20.06
C TRP A 614 -29.68 -22.40 18.56
N THR A 615 -28.87 -23.30 18.00
CA THR A 615 -28.99 -23.65 16.58
C THR A 615 -30.24 -24.48 16.29
N HIS A 616 -30.77 -25.21 17.28
CA HIS A 616 -31.96 -26.07 17.15
C HIS A 616 -31.87 -27.10 16.00
N GLY A 617 -30.68 -27.57 15.65
CA GLY A 617 -30.52 -28.46 14.49
C GLY A 617 -30.76 -27.76 13.13
N LEU A 618 -30.80 -26.43 13.08
CA LEU A 618 -31.00 -25.65 11.85
C LEU A 618 -29.67 -25.22 11.20
N ASN A 619 -29.58 -25.41 9.89
CA ASN A 619 -28.46 -24.91 9.05
C ASN A 619 -28.39 -23.37 8.94
N SER A 620 -29.21 -22.63 9.69
CA SER A 620 -29.20 -21.17 9.72
C SER A 620 -29.87 -20.67 11.01
N VAL A 621 -29.23 -19.71 11.67
CA VAL A 621 -29.71 -19.05 12.90
C VAL A 621 -29.89 -17.57 12.62
N THR A 622 -31.05 -17.02 12.98
CA THR A 622 -31.34 -15.60 12.84
C THR A 622 -31.40 -14.94 14.21
N LEU A 623 -30.43 -14.08 14.51
CA LEU A 623 -30.38 -13.29 15.73
C LEU A 623 -30.96 -11.89 15.50
N ASN A 624 -31.36 -11.22 16.59
CA ASN A 624 -31.78 -9.82 16.54
C ASN A 624 -30.65 -8.92 16.01
N GLY A 625 -31.01 -7.79 15.40
CA GLY A 625 -30.01 -6.84 14.92
C GLY A 625 -29.33 -6.06 16.04
N LEU A 626 -28.05 -5.77 15.85
CA LEU A 626 -27.25 -4.96 16.78
C LEU A 626 -27.60 -3.47 16.67
N GLN A 627 -27.60 -2.78 17.81
CA GLN A 627 -28.00 -1.37 17.92
C GLN A 627 -26.84 -0.38 17.62
N THR A 628 -25.61 -0.88 17.60
CA THR A 628 -24.38 -0.10 17.47
C THR A 628 -23.60 -0.56 16.26
N SER A 629 -23.08 0.38 15.48
CA SER A 629 -22.10 0.07 14.44
C SER A 629 -20.78 -0.39 15.06
N GLY A 630 -20.05 -1.25 14.37
CA GLY A 630 -18.77 -1.79 14.82
C GLY A 630 -18.42 -3.12 14.15
N GLU A 631 -17.27 -3.68 14.51
CA GLU A 631 -16.81 -4.99 14.07
C GLU A 631 -17.21 -6.08 15.08
N TYR A 632 -17.75 -7.18 14.59
CA TYR A 632 -18.28 -8.28 15.39
C TYR A 632 -17.86 -9.63 14.81
N GLU A 633 -18.07 -10.68 15.60
CA GLU A 633 -17.93 -12.06 15.14
C GLU A 633 -19.01 -12.95 15.73
N ALA A 634 -19.52 -13.86 14.91
CA ALA A 634 -20.38 -14.96 15.34
C ALA A 634 -19.51 -16.18 15.63
N ARG A 635 -19.82 -16.91 16.70
CA ARG A 635 -19.07 -18.05 17.20
C ARG A 635 -20.01 -19.22 17.50
N LEU A 636 -19.67 -20.42 17.05
CA LEU A 636 -20.41 -21.65 17.25
C LEU A 636 -19.81 -22.48 18.38
N PHE A 637 -20.66 -23.02 19.25
CA PHE A 637 -20.29 -23.86 20.39
C PHE A 637 -21.11 -25.15 20.42
N TYR A 638 -20.48 -26.30 20.72
CA TYR A 638 -21.11 -27.63 20.77
C TYR A 638 -21.53 -28.04 22.19
N ASN A 639 -22.60 -28.84 22.31
CA ASN A 639 -22.99 -29.56 23.53
C ASN A 639 -23.04 -28.69 24.80
N ASN A 640 -23.60 -27.49 24.68
CA ASN A 640 -23.69 -26.50 25.75
C ASN A 640 -22.34 -26.28 26.47
N SER A 641 -21.25 -26.23 25.69
CA SER A 641 -19.90 -25.94 26.16
C SER A 641 -19.45 -24.53 25.73
N PHE A 642 -18.25 -24.13 26.18
CA PHE A 642 -17.51 -22.96 25.68
C PHE A 642 -16.35 -23.38 24.76
N SER A 643 -16.36 -24.60 24.24
CA SER A 643 -15.43 -25.03 23.20
C SER A 643 -15.81 -24.32 21.91
N LEU A 644 -14.92 -23.46 21.40
CA LEU A 644 -15.14 -22.77 20.13
C LEU A 644 -14.94 -23.76 18.98
N GLU A 645 -15.94 -23.86 18.11
CA GLU A 645 -15.96 -24.84 17.02
C GLU A 645 -15.77 -24.17 15.65
N SER A 646 -16.38 -23.00 15.46
CA SER A 646 -16.23 -22.19 14.26
C SER A 646 -16.56 -20.73 14.58
N LYS A 647 -16.04 -19.80 13.78
CA LYS A 647 -16.37 -18.37 13.89
C LYS A 647 -16.36 -17.68 12.55
N VAL A 648 -17.11 -16.58 12.43
CA VAL A 648 -17.14 -15.73 11.23
C VAL A 648 -17.27 -14.26 11.64
N ALA A 649 -16.42 -13.39 11.06
CA ALA A 649 -16.45 -11.96 11.33
C ALA A 649 -17.42 -11.22 10.39
N PHE A 650 -18.00 -10.13 10.86
CA PHE A 650 -18.84 -9.21 10.09
C PHE A 650 -18.87 -7.82 10.72
N SER A 651 -19.19 -6.80 9.92
CA SER A 651 -19.39 -5.43 10.41
C SER A 651 -20.87 -5.08 10.54
N VAL A 652 -21.19 -4.14 11.43
CA VAL A 652 -22.50 -3.48 11.47
C VAL A 652 -22.32 -1.99 11.18
N GLU A 653 -23.06 -1.47 10.22
CA GLU A 653 -22.99 -0.09 9.76
C GLU A 653 -24.33 0.63 9.94
N ALA A 654 -24.34 1.97 10.01
CA ALA A 654 -25.59 2.71 10.01
C ALA A 654 -26.41 2.41 8.75
N ALA A 655 -27.73 2.21 8.88
CA ALA A 655 -28.58 1.94 7.72
C ALA A 655 -28.48 3.09 6.70
N LYS A 656 -28.07 2.77 5.46
CA LYS A 656 -28.02 3.71 4.35
C LYS A 656 -29.42 4.29 4.10
N LYS A 657 -29.54 5.62 4.11
CA LYS A 657 -30.79 6.33 3.86
C LYS A 657 -30.84 6.87 2.44
N TYR A 658 -31.97 6.63 1.77
CA TYR A 658 -32.27 7.17 0.46
C TYR A 658 -33.57 7.95 0.51
N PRO A 659 -33.78 8.96 -0.35
CA PRO A 659 -35.07 9.63 -0.43
C PRO A 659 -36.18 8.64 -0.82
N VAL A 660 -37.39 8.95 -0.41
CA VAL A 660 -38.57 8.11 -0.72
C VAL A 660 -38.76 8.04 -2.24
N THR A 661 -39.02 6.83 -2.74
CA THR A 661 -39.36 6.63 -4.15
C THR A 661 -40.71 7.26 -4.48
N THR A 662 -40.75 8.05 -5.55
CA THR A 662 -41.92 8.82 -5.96
C THR A 662 -41.97 8.93 -7.49
N THR A 663 -43.08 9.47 -8.00
CA THR A 663 -43.23 9.88 -9.40
C THR A 663 -42.65 11.28 -9.63
N LEU A 664 -42.01 11.52 -10.77
CA LEU A 664 -41.68 12.87 -11.21
C LEU A 664 -42.95 13.60 -11.65
N GLU A 665 -43.20 14.75 -11.05
CA GLU A 665 -44.32 15.63 -11.41
C GLU A 665 -43.84 17.05 -11.69
N SER A 666 -44.56 17.74 -12.58
CA SER A 666 -44.40 19.16 -12.85
C SER A 666 -44.57 19.95 -11.55
N ARG A 667 -43.53 20.68 -11.14
CA ARG A 667 -43.57 21.52 -9.95
C ARG A 667 -42.78 22.79 -10.21
N ALA A 668 -43.46 23.92 -10.06
CA ALA A 668 -42.79 25.21 -10.01
C ALA A 668 -41.71 25.20 -8.91
N THR A 669 -40.68 26.04 -9.05
CA THR A 669 -39.68 26.17 -7.99
C THR A 669 -40.34 26.57 -6.68
N ASP A 670 -39.97 25.88 -5.61
CA ASP A 670 -40.44 26.10 -4.26
C ASP A 670 -39.58 27.17 -3.59
N ASP A 671 -40.09 28.39 -3.55
CA ASP A 671 -39.40 29.52 -2.93
C ASP A 671 -39.51 29.51 -1.38
N SER A 672 -40.20 28.54 -0.78
CA SER A 672 -40.26 28.40 0.68
C SER A 672 -39.01 27.79 1.29
N ILE A 673 -38.25 27.02 0.50
CA ILE A 673 -36.97 26.46 0.92
C ILE A 673 -35.92 27.57 0.89
N VAL A 674 -35.39 27.92 2.06
CA VAL A 674 -34.36 28.95 2.18
C VAL A 674 -33.03 28.41 1.68
N LYS A 675 -32.28 29.22 0.91
CA LYS A 675 -30.91 28.88 0.49
C LYS A 675 -30.03 28.57 1.72
N PRO A 676 -29.42 27.37 1.82
CA PRO A 676 -28.54 27.04 2.93
C PRO A 676 -27.30 27.93 2.91
N THR A 677 -26.72 28.17 4.09
CA THR A 677 -25.46 28.90 4.26
C THR A 677 -24.42 27.98 4.86
N VAL A 678 -23.14 28.34 4.76
CA VAL A 678 -22.05 27.55 5.37
C VAL A 678 -22.33 27.32 6.86
N GLY A 679 -22.26 26.05 7.27
CA GLY A 679 -22.56 25.62 8.64
C GLY A 679 -24.05 25.59 9.03
N ASN A 680 -24.95 26.08 8.18
CA ASN A 680 -26.39 26.10 8.43
C ASN A 680 -27.15 25.44 7.26
N PRO A 681 -27.42 24.13 7.34
CA PRO A 681 -28.14 23.40 6.31
C PRO A 681 -29.63 23.81 6.28
N SER A 682 -30.28 23.55 5.15
CA SER A 682 -31.72 23.71 4.97
C SER A 682 -32.36 22.33 4.82
N ASN A 683 -33.59 22.20 5.32
CA ASN A 683 -34.38 20.98 5.14
C ASN A 683 -35.42 21.20 4.03
N ASP A 684 -35.57 20.21 3.15
CA ASP A 684 -36.68 20.11 2.22
C ASP A 684 -37.66 19.07 2.79
N ASP A 685 -38.68 19.55 3.50
CA ASP A 685 -39.68 18.69 4.14
C ASP A 685 -40.52 17.90 3.11
N VAL A 686 -40.55 18.33 1.84
CA VAL A 686 -41.29 17.62 0.80
C VAL A 686 -40.55 16.37 0.37
N TYR A 687 -39.21 16.43 0.32
CA TYR A 687 -38.38 15.28 -0.02
C TYR A 687 -37.77 14.57 1.19
N GLN A 688 -37.95 15.13 2.38
CA GLN A 688 -37.32 14.65 3.62
C GLN A 688 -35.81 14.59 3.46
N THR A 689 -35.23 15.65 2.88
CA THR A 689 -33.80 15.76 2.61
C THR A 689 -33.20 16.97 3.31
N ARG A 690 -31.90 16.89 3.54
CA ARG A 690 -31.07 17.94 4.12
C ARG A 690 -30.10 18.43 3.05
N ILE A 691 -30.08 19.74 2.81
CA ILE A 691 -29.23 20.40 1.82
C ILE A 691 -28.20 21.26 2.55
N SER A 692 -26.92 20.97 2.33
CA SER A 692 -25.79 21.65 2.96
C SER A 692 -24.95 22.38 1.92
N MET A 693 -24.52 23.61 2.22
CA MET A 693 -23.63 24.38 1.35
C MET A 693 -22.17 24.06 1.67
N VAL A 694 -21.36 23.79 0.64
CA VAL A 694 -19.92 23.56 0.78
C VAL A 694 -19.19 24.87 1.04
N ASN A 695 -18.27 24.88 2.01
CA ASN A 695 -17.52 26.06 2.41
C ASN A 695 -16.32 26.33 1.49
N LYS A 696 -16.55 26.90 0.31
CA LYS A 696 -15.51 27.15 -0.69
C LYS A 696 -15.08 28.63 -0.76
N PRO A 697 -13.77 28.92 -0.89
CA PRO A 697 -13.26 30.29 -1.00
C PRO A 697 -13.37 30.88 -2.41
N ASP A 698 -13.67 30.08 -3.43
CA ASP A 698 -13.64 30.48 -4.84
C ASP A 698 -14.94 30.15 -5.61
N PHE A 699 -14.96 30.50 -6.90
CA PHE A 699 -16.07 30.21 -7.82
C PHE A 699 -16.01 28.79 -8.41
N ALA A 700 -15.18 27.88 -7.89
CA ALA A 700 -15.11 26.51 -8.41
C ALA A 700 -16.46 25.80 -8.30
N THR A 701 -16.77 24.98 -9.31
CA THR A 701 -17.96 24.15 -9.42
C THR A 701 -17.62 22.68 -9.15
N SER A 702 -18.62 21.86 -8.81
CA SER A 702 -18.46 20.40 -8.79
C SER A 702 -17.91 19.89 -10.13
N ALA A 703 -17.24 18.74 -10.09
CA ALA A 703 -16.74 18.08 -11.28
C ALA A 703 -17.89 17.70 -12.22
N TYR A 704 -17.59 17.54 -13.51
CA TYR A 704 -18.55 16.99 -14.46
C TYR A 704 -19.01 15.60 -13.95
N PRO A 705 -20.32 15.26 -13.90
CA PRO A 705 -20.83 14.13 -13.11
C PRO A 705 -20.33 12.74 -13.51
N LYS A 706 -19.81 12.61 -14.73
CA LYS A 706 -19.12 11.42 -15.20
C LYS A 706 -17.85 11.14 -14.40
N VAL A 707 -17.23 12.17 -13.81
CA VAL A 707 -16.06 12.06 -12.95
C VAL A 707 -16.51 11.99 -11.49
N GLN A 708 -16.03 10.96 -10.79
CA GLN A 708 -16.34 10.74 -9.38
C GLN A 708 -15.89 11.93 -8.51
N SER A 709 -16.79 12.49 -7.69
CA SER A 709 -16.47 13.61 -6.79
C SER A 709 -15.93 13.15 -5.43
N TRP A 710 -16.49 12.09 -4.87
CA TRP A 710 -16.03 11.50 -3.60
C TRP A 710 -14.97 10.41 -3.81
N ASN A 711 -14.03 10.28 -2.89
CA ASN A 711 -13.23 9.06 -2.84
C ASN A 711 -14.08 7.83 -2.42
N THR A 712 -13.50 6.63 -2.48
CA THR A 712 -14.29 5.39 -2.38
C THR A 712 -14.96 5.16 -1.01
N ASP A 713 -14.33 5.61 0.09
CA ASP A 713 -14.91 5.55 1.44
C ASP A 713 -15.74 6.79 1.80
N MET A 714 -15.88 7.72 0.86
CA MET A 714 -16.65 8.96 1.02
C MET A 714 -16.15 9.91 2.10
N SER A 715 -14.89 9.79 2.56
CA SER A 715 -14.29 10.71 3.52
C SER A 715 -13.89 12.07 2.90
N LEU A 716 -13.57 12.09 1.60
CA LEU A 716 -13.09 13.28 0.89
C LEU A 716 -13.93 13.60 -0.35
N ILE A 717 -14.06 14.90 -0.64
CA ILE A 717 -14.71 15.43 -1.84
C ILE A 717 -13.72 16.29 -2.62
N ARG A 718 -13.65 16.07 -3.93
CA ARG A 718 -12.91 16.93 -4.84
C ARG A 718 -13.84 17.91 -5.57
N ILE A 719 -13.51 19.20 -5.50
CA ILE A 719 -14.19 20.27 -6.24
C ILE A 719 -13.12 21.13 -6.91
N GLY A 720 -13.07 21.10 -8.24
CA GLY A 720 -12.01 21.80 -8.98
C GLY A 720 -10.61 21.34 -8.56
N ASN A 721 -9.76 22.24 -8.13
CA ASN A 721 -8.39 21.94 -7.67
C ASN A 721 -8.29 21.87 -6.14
N ARG A 722 -9.40 21.59 -5.45
CA ARG A 722 -9.56 21.65 -3.99
C ARG A 722 -10.09 20.33 -3.43
N ILE A 723 -9.67 19.99 -2.21
CA ILE A 723 -10.12 18.80 -1.46
C ILE A 723 -10.82 19.23 -0.18
N TYR A 724 -12.03 18.70 0.03
CA TYR A 724 -12.88 18.97 1.18
C TYR A 724 -13.10 17.70 1.99
N ASP A 725 -13.26 17.85 3.29
CA ASP A 725 -13.73 16.79 4.16
C ASP A 725 -15.24 16.62 3.92
N ALA A 726 -15.67 15.39 3.65
CA ALA A 726 -17.02 15.12 3.19
C ALA A 726 -18.09 15.30 4.28
N ASN A 727 -17.69 15.26 5.56
CA ASN A 727 -18.59 15.36 6.71
C ASN A 727 -18.82 16.82 7.11
N SER A 728 -17.74 17.57 7.26
CA SER A 728 -17.75 18.99 7.63
C SER A 728 -18.04 19.91 6.44
N LEU A 729 -17.77 19.43 5.21
CA LEU A 729 -17.81 20.22 3.97
C LEU A 729 -16.89 21.45 4.01
N GLU A 730 -15.82 21.36 4.80
CA GLU A 730 -14.74 22.34 4.86
C GLU A 730 -13.53 21.91 4.04
N GLU A 731 -12.82 22.89 3.50
CA GLU A 731 -11.59 22.63 2.77
C GLU A 731 -10.51 22.07 3.70
N THR A 732 -9.92 20.95 3.30
CA THR A 732 -8.87 20.24 4.05
C THR A 732 -7.55 20.98 3.98
N ALA A 733 -6.65 20.69 4.93
CA ALA A 733 -5.29 21.24 4.94
C ALA A 733 -4.50 20.97 3.65
N ILE A 734 -4.90 19.94 2.88
CA ILE A 734 -4.31 19.58 1.60
C ILE A 734 -4.31 20.76 0.62
N THR A 735 -5.43 21.47 0.48
CA THR A 735 -5.55 22.57 -0.49
C THR A 735 -5.87 23.93 0.12
N LYS A 736 -6.21 23.97 1.42
CA LYS A 736 -6.60 25.20 2.12
C LYS A 736 -5.52 26.27 2.03
N ASN A 737 -5.96 27.51 1.78
CA ASN A 737 -5.12 28.70 1.61
C ASN A 737 -4.13 28.64 0.42
N LYS A 738 -4.19 27.63 -0.44
CA LYS A 738 -3.39 27.57 -1.67
C LYS A 738 -4.04 28.43 -2.77
N THR A 739 -3.27 29.03 -3.65
CA THR A 739 -3.76 29.62 -4.92
C THR A 739 -4.25 28.52 -5.87
N SER A 740 -4.92 28.90 -6.96
CA SER A 740 -5.39 27.90 -7.93
C SER A 740 -4.26 27.05 -8.51
N THR A 741 -3.14 27.68 -8.87
CA THR A 741 -1.94 27.00 -9.39
C THR A 741 -1.33 26.06 -8.36
N GLU A 742 -1.20 26.51 -7.11
CA GLU A 742 -0.66 25.68 -6.03
C GLU A 742 -1.57 24.48 -5.72
N GLY A 743 -2.90 24.63 -5.82
CA GLY A 743 -3.83 23.52 -5.68
C GLY A 743 -3.66 22.47 -6.78
N TYR A 744 -3.55 22.90 -8.05
CA TYR A 744 -3.27 21.98 -9.16
C TYR A 744 -1.93 21.26 -9.00
N ASN A 745 -0.87 21.99 -8.62
CA ASN A 745 0.44 21.43 -8.37
C ASN A 745 0.43 20.43 -7.20
N THR A 746 -0.29 20.73 -6.12
CA THR A 746 -0.45 19.82 -4.97
C THR A 746 -1.10 18.51 -5.39
N LEU A 747 -2.13 18.59 -6.24
CA LEU A 747 -2.86 17.42 -6.72
C LEU A 747 -2.21 16.78 -7.95
N CYS A 748 -1.02 17.24 -8.35
CA CYS A 748 -0.27 16.77 -9.51
C CYS A 748 -1.09 16.72 -10.80
N SER A 749 -2.09 17.61 -10.84
CA SER A 749 -3.10 17.71 -11.87
C SER A 749 -2.85 18.96 -12.69
N ARG A 750 -3.15 18.87 -13.97
CA ARG A 750 -3.26 20.05 -14.84
C ARG A 750 -4.71 20.49 -14.94
N ALA A 751 -4.92 21.78 -15.19
CA ALA A 751 -6.26 22.37 -15.23
C ALA A 751 -7.23 21.73 -16.24
N SER A 752 -6.72 21.09 -17.31
CA SER A 752 -7.53 20.48 -18.37
C SER A 752 -7.90 19.01 -18.14
N ASP A 753 -7.22 18.32 -17.23
CA ASP A 753 -7.44 16.89 -16.94
C ASP A 753 -7.58 16.69 -15.43
N TYR A 754 -8.83 16.47 -15.02
CA TYR A 754 -9.16 16.08 -13.66
C TYR A 754 -8.52 14.72 -13.32
N PHE A 755 -8.20 14.50 -12.05
CA PHE A 755 -7.81 13.16 -11.60
C PHE A 755 -9.02 12.21 -11.53
N ARG A 756 -8.75 10.91 -11.39
CA ARG A 756 -9.74 9.87 -11.09
C ARG A 756 -9.43 9.24 -9.74
N TRP A 757 -10.36 9.31 -8.80
CA TRP A 757 -10.24 8.53 -7.56
C TRP A 757 -10.08 7.06 -7.91
N SER A 758 -9.24 6.37 -7.15
CA SER A 758 -9.26 4.91 -7.10
C SER A 758 -10.63 4.46 -6.59
N ASN A 759 -11.21 3.45 -7.23
CA ASN A 759 -12.45 2.83 -6.79
C ASN A 759 -12.20 1.82 -5.65
N LYS A 760 -10.95 1.42 -5.40
CA LYS A 760 -10.58 0.44 -4.36
C LYS A 760 -9.87 1.04 -3.14
N VAL A 761 -9.05 2.08 -3.33
CA VAL A 761 -8.17 2.64 -2.29
C VAL A 761 -8.56 4.11 -2.02
N PRO A 762 -9.12 4.44 -0.83
CA PRO A 762 -9.70 5.76 -0.59
C PRO A 762 -8.76 6.96 -0.72
N ASN A 763 -7.48 6.77 -0.41
CA ASN A 763 -6.49 7.84 -0.42
C ASN A 763 -5.69 7.91 -1.72
N THR A 764 -6.06 7.14 -2.75
CA THR A 764 -5.32 7.05 -4.01
C THR A 764 -6.12 7.66 -5.15
N PHE A 765 -5.43 8.33 -6.06
CA PHE A 765 -6.01 8.79 -7.32
C PHE A 765 -5.01 8.75 -8.47
N PHE A 766 -5.53 8.71 -9.69
CA PHE A 766 -4.76 8.64 -10.93
C PHE A 766 -4.91 9.92 -11.74
N VAL A 767 -3.81 10.48 -12.24
CA VAL A 767 -3.81 11.82 -12.85
C VAL A 767 -2.77 11.97 -13.95
N MET A 768 -3.05 12.86 -14.91
CA MET A 768 -2.06 13.37 -15.86
C MET A 768 -1.48 14.69 -15.36
N ASN A 769 -0.15 14.74 -15.17
CA ASN A 769 0.52 15.96 -14.77
C ASN A 769 0.74 16.94 -15.95
N SER A 770 1.30 18.11 -15.67
CA SER A 770 1.59 19.14 -16.69
C SER A 770 2.58 18.70 -17.77
N SER A 771 3.38 17.66 -17.52
CA SER A 771 4.34 17.07 -18.46
C SER A 771 3.79 15.84 -19.19
N TYR A 772 2.48 15.59 -19.14
CA TYR A 772 1.83 14.42 -19.75
C TYR A 772 2.29 13.06 -19.20
N GLN A 773 2.77 13.02 -17.96
CA GLN A 773 3.06 11.78 -17.27
C GLN A 773 1.82 11.28 -16.54
N PHE A 774 1.55 9.98 -16.62
CA PHE A 774 0.50 9.33 -15.85
C PHE A 774 1.03 8.97 -14.47
N ILE A 775 0.38 9.48 -13.43
CA ILE A 775 0.81 9.41 -12.03
C ILE A 775 -0.25 8.69 -11.21
N GLN A 776 0.20 7.80 -10.33
CA GLN A 776 -0.55 7.38 -9.16
C GLN A 776 -0.14 8.27 -8.00
N ALA A 777 -1.09 9.01 -7.44
CA ALA A 777 -0.86 9.90 -6.32
C ALA A 777 -1.61 9.40 -5.08
N GLU A 778 -1.00 9.63 -3.92
CA GLU A 778 -1.49 9.14 -2.63
C GLU A 778 -1.57 10.29 -1.63
N ILE A 779 -2.70 10.37 -0.93
CA ILE A 779 -2.96 11.37 0.11
C ILE A 779 -2.51 10.81 1.45
N THR A 780 -1.59 11.51 2.12
CA THR A 780 -1.07 11.15 3.44
C THR A 780 -1.22 12.33 4.40
N GLY A 781 -2.29 12.32 5.19
CA GLY A 781 -2.62 13.43 6.08
C GLY A 781 -2.93 14.72 5.30
N ALA A 782 -2.05 15.73 5.43
CA ALA A 782 -2.19 17.01 4.74
C ALA A 782 -1.39 17.09 3.43
N ASP A 783 -0.64 16.04 3.07
CA ASP A 783 0.24 16.02 1.90
C ASP A 783 -0.25 15.06 0.83
N VAL A 784 0.26 15.26 -0.39
CA VAL A 784 0.00 14.40 -1.55
C VAL A 784 1.33 13.97 -2.13
N ASN A 785 1.58 12.66 -2.13
CA ASN A 785 2.73 12.07 -2.78
C ASN A 785 2.44 11.84 -4.26
N CYS A 786 3.28 12.37 -5.14
CA CYS A 786 3.16 12.23 -6.60
C CYS A 786 4.40 11.63 -7.27
N SER A 787 5.24 10.96 -6.50
CA SER A 787 6.49 10.38 -6.99
C SER A 787 6.29 9.16 -7.90
N THR A 788 5.15 8.48 -7.80
CA THR A 788 4.85 7.26 -8.57
C THR A 788 4.39 7.60 -9.99
N VAL A 789 5.34 7.74 -10.91
CA VAL A 789 5.07 7.83 -12.35
C VAL A 789 4.81 6.42 -12.89
N LEU A 790 3.59 6.17 -13.36
CA LEU A 790 3.16 4.92 -13.99
C LEU A 790 3.63 4.83 -15.45
N ASP A 791 3.49 5.92 -16.20
CA ASP A 791 3.98 6.01 -17.58
C ASP A 791 4.41 7.44 -17.92
N PRO A 792 5.64 7.66 -18.41
CA PRO A 792 6.09 8.99 -18.77
C PRO A 792 5.49 9.52 -20.07
N PHE A 793 4.96 8.65 -20.94
CA PHE A 793 4.49 8.97 -22.30
C PHE A 793 5.42 9.89 -23.12
N SER A 794 6.73 9.76 -22.91
CA SER A 794 7.76 10.68 -23.42
C SER A 794 7.81 10.80 -24.95
N GLU A 795 7.25 9.85 -25.69
CA GLU A 795 7.17 9.89 -27.15
C GLU A 795 5.97 10.69 -27.69
N TYR A 796 5.07 11.14 -26.82
CA TYR A 796 3.88 11.91 -27.17
C TYR A 796 4.03 13.35 -26.67
N GLU A 797 3.59 14.31 -27.49
CA GLU A 797 3.53 15.73 -27.09
C GLU A 797 2.20 16.09 -26.42
N VAL A 798 1.19 15.23 -26.58
CA VAL A 798 -0.15 15.39 -26.01
C VAL A 798 -0.69 14.01 -25.64
N VAL A 799 -1.20 13.89 -24.42
CA VAL A 799 -1.92 12.71 -23.91
C VAL A 799 -3.11 13.19 -23.08
N HIS A 800 -4.26 12.54 -23.22
CA HIS A 800 -5.44 12.78 -22.38
C HIS A 800 -6.02 11.46 -21.89
N ILE A 801 -6.43 11.41 -20.62
CA ILE A 801 -7.33 10.35 -20.12
C ILE A 801 -8.69 10.65 -20.70
N GLY A 802 -9.00 10.04 -21.86
CA GLY A 802 -10.23 10.23 -22.62
C GLY A 802 -10.74 11.67 -22.66
N PRO A 803 -10.45 12.48 -23.69
CA PRO A 803 -10.53 13.94 -23.64
C PRO A 803 -11.58 14.50 -22.68
N HIS A 804 -11.13 15.17 -21.62
CA HIS A 804 -11.92 15.82 -20.56
C HIS A 804 -12.79 14.92 -19.64
N GLU A 805 -13.19 13.72 -20.07
CA GLU A 805 -14.29 12.96 -19.46
C GLU A 805 -14.06 11.43 -19.32
N GLY A 806 -12.92 10.89 -19.75
CA GLY A 806 -12.64 9.45 -19.68
C GLY A 806 -12.45 8.96 -18.25
N ASN A 807 -12.84 7.73 -17.93
CA ASN A 807 -12.67 7.13 -16.60
C ASN A 807 -11.75 5.90 -16.63
N ILE A 808 -11.41 5.45 -15.42
CA ILE A 808 -10.89 4.11 -15.14
C ILE A 808 -12.06 3.16 -14.87
N ASP A 809 -11.86 1.87 -15.10
CA ASP A 809 -12.83 0.82 -14.76
C ASP A 809 -12.96 0.66 -13.23
N TYR A 810 -13.97 -0.07 -12.77
CA TYR A 810 -14.28 -0.16 -11.34
C TYR A 810 -13.28 -1.02 -10.56
N ASP A 811 -12.44 -1.81 -11.23
CA ASP A 811 -11.38 -2.59 -10.60
C ASP A 811 -10.02 -1.89 -10.58
N ASP A 812 -9.97 -0.61 -10.98
CA ASP A 812 -8.74 0.18 -11.09
C ASP A 812 -7.67 -0.53 -11.95
N LYS A 813 -8.10 -1.29 -12.95
CA LYS A 813 -7.23 -2.11 -13.79
C LYS A 813 -6.89 -1.42 -15.09
N TYR A 814 -7.88 -0.90 -15.79
CA TYR A 814 -7.75 -0.34 -17.12
C TYR A 814 -8.11 1.14 -17.16
N VAL A 815 -7.30 1.86 -17.91
CA VAL A 815 -7.58 3.23 -18.35
C VAL A 815 -7.20 3.36 -19.81
N VAL A 816 -7.96 4.19 -20.54
CA VAL A 816 -7.71 4.43 -21.95
C VAL A 816 -7.34 5.89 -22.20
N PHE A 817 -6.26 6.08 -22.96
CA PHE A 817 -5.74 7.39 -23.33
C PHE A 817 -5.90 7.64 -24.82
N VAL A 818 -5.93 8.93 -25.16
CA VAL A 818 -5.68 9.37 -26.53
C VAL A 818 -4.42 10.22 -26.57
N ALA A 819 -3.63 10.07 -27.63
CA ALA A 819 -2.32 10.70 -27.71
C ALA A 819 -1.94 11.17 -29.12
N LYS A 820 -1.04 12.17 -29.16
CA LYS A 820 -0.45 12.74 -30.38
C LYS A 820 1.06 12.70 -30.29
N LYS A 821 1.71 12.24 -31.36
CA LYS A 821 3.17 12.32 -31.49
C LYS A 821 3.60 13.65 -32.13
N PRO A 822 4.82 14.15 -31.84
CA PRO A 822 5.38 15.31 -32.52
C PRO A 822 5.36 15.16 -34.04
N ASP A 823 5.05 16.25 -34.76
CA ASP A 823 5.07 16.35 -36.23
C ASP A 823 4.14 15.38 -36.99
N LEU A 824 3.25 14.66 -36.29
CA LEU A 824 2.26 13.76 -36.87
C LEU A 824 0.85 14.17 -36.44
N ASP A 825 -0.10 14.21 -37.37
CA ASP A 825 -1.52 14.40 -37.08
C ASP A 825 -2.22 13.06 -36.74
N THR A 826 -1.45 11.99 -36.57
CA THR A 826 -1.97 10.65 -36.26
C THR A 826 -2.57 10.62 -34.86
N PHE A 827 -3.81 10.15 -34.77
CA PHE A 827 -4.51 9.92 -33.53
C PHE A 827 -4.18 8.54 -32.97
N TYR A 828 -3.59 8.48 -31.77
CA TYR A 828 -3.31 7.22 -31.08
C TYR A 828 -4.30 7.00 -29.95
N VAL A 829 -4.70 5.75 -29.76
CA VAL A 829 -5.44 5.28 -28.59
C VAL A 829 -4.60 4.24 -27.88
N ILE A 830 -4.53 4.34 -26.56
CA ILE A 830 -3.65 3.52 -25.73
C ILE A 830 -4.50 2.94 -24.61
N LEU A 831 -4.56 1.62 -24.50
CA LEU A 831 -5.06 0.97 -23.30
C LEU A 831 -3.89 0.69 -22.36
N TYR A 832 -4.05 1.08 -21.11
CA TYR A 832 -3.05 0.91 -20.07
C TYR A 832 -3.62 0.08 -18.92
N ASP A 833 -2.83 -0.89 -18.47
CA ASP A 833 -3.07 -1.69 -17.28
C ASP A 833 -2.38 -1.03 -16.09
N ILE A 834 -3.17 -0.42 -15.21
CA ILE A 834 -2.74 0.30 -14.01
C ILE A 834 -2.07 -0.65 -13.02
N GLN A 835 -2.68 -1.82 -12.78
CA GLN A 835 -2.21 -2.80 -11.80
C GLN A 835 -0.84 -3.38 -12.23
N ASN A 836 -0.71 -3.73 -13.50
CA ASN A 836 0.54 -4.25 -14.07
C ASN A 836 1.52 -3.15 -14.53
N LYS A 837 1.16 -1.87 -14.37
CA LYS A 837 1.95 -0.70 -14.77
C LYS A 837 2.48 -0.79 -16.21
N SER A 838 1.62 -1.18 -17.15
CA SER A 838 2.04 -1.46 -18.52
C SER A 838 1.01 -1.08 -19.57
N ARG A 839 1.47 -0.73 -20.77
CA ARG A 839 0.59 -0.50 -21.92
C ARG A 839 0.17 -1.85 -22.51
N VAL A 840 -1.13 -2.13 -22.50
CA VAL A 840 -1.68 -3.36 -23.11
C VAL A 840 -1.53 -3.30 -24.63
N TRP A 841 -1.94 -2.19 -25.23
CA TRP A 841 -1.79 -1.96 -26.66
C TRP A 841 -1.81 -0.46 -27.00
N THR A 842 -1.33 -0.14 -28.20
CA THR A 842 -1.43 1.19 -28.82
C THR A 842 -1.90 1.03 -30.25
N LYS A 843 -3.03 1.68 -30.58
CA LYS A 843 -3.67 1.61 -31.90
C LYS A 843 -3.83 3.01 -32.48
N THR A 844 -4.01 3.09 -33.80
CA THR A 844 -4.25 4.36 -34.49
C THR A 844 -5.71 4.48 -34.91
N MET A 845 -6.25 5.70 -34.90
CA MET A 845 -7.56 6.02 -35.48
C MET A 845 -7.43 7.07 -36.58
N PRO A 846 -7.23 6.65 -37.84
CA PRO A 846 -7.03 7.58 -38.96
C PRO A 846 -8.23 8.49 -39.26
N SER A 847 -9.42 8.14 -38.79
CA SER A 847 -10.64 8.94 -38.93
C SER A 847 -10.72 10.12 -37.95
N GLN A 848 -9.78 10.22 -37.00
CA GLN A 848 -9.69 11.31 -36.04
C GLN A 848 -8.49 12.19 -36.38
N THR A 849 -8.62 13.50 -36.16
CA THR A 849 -7.54 14.47 -36.34
C THR A 849 -7.39 15.35 -35.11
N TRP A 850 -6.26 16.04 -35.02
CA TRP A 850 -5.98 17.03 -33.98
C TRP A 850 -6.21 18.44 -34.51
N GLU A 851 -6.72 19.33 -33.67
CA GLU A 851 -6.87 20.74 -33.97
C GLU A 851 -6.21 21.61 -32.91
N TRP A 852 -5.51 22.65 -33.37
CA TRP A 852 -4.89 23.65 -32.50
C TRP A 852 -5.90 24.73 -32.15
N THR A 853 -6.44 24.68 -30.94
CA THR A 853 -7.58 25.50 -30.52
C THR A 853 -7.16 26.55 -29.48
N LEU A 854 -7.66 27.77 -29.65
CA LEU A 854 -7.57 28.82 -28.63
C LEU A 854 -8.67 28.62 -27.58
N ASN A 855 -8.29 28.40 -26.32
CA ASN A 855 -9.22 28.57 -25.22
C ASN A 855 -9.53 30.06 -25.05
N VAL A 856 -10.74 30.48 -25.42
CA VAL A 856 -11.15 31.89 -25.38
C VAL A 856 -11.26 32.46 -23.96
N ASN A 857 -11.42 31.59 -22.96
CA ASN A 857 -11.57 32.01 -21.56
C ASN A 857 -10.20 32.22 -20.89
N THR A 858 -9.19 31.43 -21.26
CA THR A 858 -7.83 31.53 -20.68
C THR A 858 -6.82 32.20 -21.59
N GLY A 859 -7.14 32.38 -22.88
CA GLY A 859 -6.23 32.93 -23.89
C GLY A 859 -5.08 31.98 -24.30
N THR A 860 -5.12 30.72 -23.86
CA THR A 860 -4.06 29.72 -24.11
C THR A 860 -4.44 28.81 -25.28
N TYR A 861 -3.48 28.49 -26.15
CA TYR A 861 -3.68 27.49 -27.18
C TYR A 861 -3.37 26.08 -26.66
N TYR A 862 -4.14 25.10 -27.12
CA TYR A 862 -3.94 23.69 -26.80
C TYR A 862 -4.40 22.80 -27.96
N TRP A 863 -3.86 21.57 -28.00
CA TRP A 863 -4.29 20.55 -28.95
C TRP A 863 -5.52 19.84 -28.38
N LYS A 864 -6.57 19.70 -29.19
CA LYS A 864 -7.69 18.82 -28.89
C LYS A 864 -8.05 17.95 -30.09
N PRO A 865 -8.67 16.79 -29.87
CA PRO A 865 -9.27 16.04 -30.97
C PRO A 865 -10.35 16.89 -31.65
N SER A 866 -10.40 16.87 -32.97
CA SER A 866 -11.35 17.67 -33.75
C SER A 866 -12.78 17.13 -33.67
N THR A 867 -12.92 15.81 -33.63
CA THR A 867 -14.22 15.13 -33.69
C THR A 867 -14.49 14.22 -32.51
N LEU A 868 -13.49 13.83 -31.73
CA LEU A 868 -13.72 13.06 -30.50
C LEU A 868 -14.08 14.02 -29.37
N ASP A 869 -15.26 13.80 -28.77
CA ASP A 869 -15.69 14.53 -27.58
C ASP A 869 -15.07 13.89 -26.33
N TRP A 870 -15.34 12.60 -26.10
CA TRP A 870 -14.74 11.82 -25.02
C TRP A 870 -14.67 10.33 -25.34
N LEU A 871 -13.80 9.62 -24.63
CA LEU A 871 -13.66 8.17 -24.72
C LEU A 871 -13.35 7.60 -23.32
N SER A 872 -13.89 6.43 -22.97
CA SER A 872 -13.73 5.84 -21.64
C SER A 872 -13.75 4.32 -21.72
N VAL A 873 -13.07 3.66 -20.77
CA VAL A 873 -13.36 2.24 -20.49
C VAL A 873 -14.71 2.11 -19.78
N SER A 874 -15.36 0.97 -19.95
CA SER A 874 -16.59 0.61 -19.25
C SER A 874 -16.31 0.16 -17.80
N PRO A 875 -17.32 0.14 -16.91
CA PRO A 875 -17.16 -0.28 -15.52
C PRO A 875 -16.44 -1.61 -15.30
N SER A 876 -16.68 -2.62 -16.14
CA SER A 876 -16.01 -3.93 -16.04
C SER A 876 -14.62 -3.98 -16.66
N GLY A 877 -14.24 -2.95 -17.42
CA GLY A 877 -13.06 -2.99 -18.27
C GLY A 877 -13.20 -3.89 -19.51
N ASN A 878 -14.40 -4.36 -19.87
CA ASN A 878 -14.60 -5.19 -21.07
C ASN A 878 -14.78 -4.38 -22.36
N TYR A 879 -15.14 -3.10 -22.27
CA TYR A 879 -15.50 -2.28 -23.43
C TYR A 879 -14.85 -0.90 -23.40
N ILE A 880 -14.72 -0.30 -24.58
CA ILE A 880 -14.36 1.11 -24.76
C ILE A 880 -15.55 1.83 -25.41
N VAL A 881 -16.04 2.88 -24.75
CA VAL A 881 -17.14 3.73 -25.25
C VAL A 881 -16.58 5.05 -25.77
N PHE A 882 -17.02 5.44 -26.95
CA PHE A 882 -16.48 6.54 -27.74
C PHE A 882 -17.61 7.47 -28.19
N ASN A 883 -17.47 8.76 -27.88
CA ASN A 883 -18.38 9.80 -28.36
C ASN A 883 -17.75 10.59 -29.52
N ASN A 884 -18.38 10.53 -30.68
CA ASN A 884 -17.99 11.34 -31.83
C ASN A 884 -18.77 12.67 -31.84
N GLY A 885 -18.14 13.74 -31.36
CA GLY A 885 -18.67 15.09 -31.18
C GLY A 885 -19.05 15.86 -32.45
N ASN A 886 -19.05 15.25 -33.64
CA ASN A 886 -19.42 15.89 -34.91
C ASN A 886 -20.95 15.98 -35.13
N GLY A 887 -21.69 16.40 -34.10
CA GLY A 887 -23.13 16.62 -34.13
C GLY A 887 -24.01 15.37 -34.33
N ASN A 888 -25.31 15.59 -34.53
CA ASN A 888 -26.43 14.61 -34.43
C ASN A 888 -26.42 13.43 -35.43
N THR A 889 -25.30 13.06 -36.07
CA THR A 889 -25.27 11.99 -37.09
C THR A 889 -24.17 10.94 -36.93
N ASP A 890 -23.03 11.25 -36.30
CA ASP A 890 -21.94 10.27 -36.13
C ASP A 890 -22.06 9.49 -34.80
N GLY A 891 -22.43 10.18 -33.71
CA GLY A 891 -23.01 9.57 -32.50
C GLY A 891 -22.06 8.72 -31.65
N MET A 892 -22.63 7.75 -30.93
CA MET A 892 -21.96 6.94 -29.92
C MET A 892 -21.54 5.57 -30.46
N TYR A 893 -20.35 5.12 -30.06
CA TYR A 893 -19.82 3.82 -30.43
C TYR A 893 -19.30 3.05 -29.22
N ARG A 894 -19.43 1.73 -29.27
CA ARG A 894 -18.83 0.77 -28.33
C ARG A 894 -17.85 -0.11 -29.11
N TYR A 895 -16.67 -0.32 -28.55
CA TYR A 895 -15.68 -1.31 -28.98
C TYR A 895 -15.50 -2.35 -27.88
N ASP A 896 -15.02 -3.53 -28.23
CA ASP A 896 -14.41 -4.42 -27.23
C ASP A 896 -13.15 -3.77 -26.63
N ILE A 897 -12.70 -4.25 -25.47
CA ILE A 897 -11.52 -3.69 -24.78
C ILE A 897 -10.25 -3.77 -25.61
N ASP A 898 -10.16 -4.71 -26.54
CA ASP A 898 -9.06 -4.81 -27.48
C ASP A 898 -9.17 -3.79 -28.63
N PHE A 899 -10.17 -2.91 -28.63
CA PHE A 899 -10.47 -1.92 -29.67
C PHE A 899 -10.95 -2.50 -31.01
N GLU A 900 -11.51 -3.70 -31.00
CA GLU A 900 -12.16 -4.31 -32.15
C GLU A 900 -13.70 -4.25 -32.02
N ASN A 901 -14.41 -4.85 -32.98
CA ASN A 901 -15.87 -5.05 -32.96
C ASN A 901 -16.69 -3.76 -32.72
N LYS A 902 -16.29 -2.68 -33.41
CA LYS A 902 -16.99 -1.39 -33.39
C LYS A 902 -18.48 -1.54 -33.67
N THR A 903 -19.30 -1.18 -32.70
CA THR A 903 -20.76 -1.16 -32.80
C THR A 903 -21.29 0.25 -32.55
N LYS A 904 -22.24 0.70 -33.37
CA LYS A 904 -22.89 2.01 -33.21
C LYS A 904 -24.08 1.86 -32.27
N LEU A 905 -24.15 2.69 -31.23
CA LEU A 905 -25.27 2.68 -30.28
C LEU A 905 -26.44 3.48 -30.87
N GLN A 906 -27.58 2.83 -31.08
CA GLN A 906 -28.70 3.39 -31.84
C GLN A 906 -30.03 3.32 -31.09
N TYR A 907 -30.92 4.26 -31.36
CA TYR A 907 -32.28 4.31 -30.79
C TYR A 907 -33.31 4.70 -31.88
N ARG A 908 -34.59 4.63 -31.54
CA ARG A 908 -35.70 5.08 -32.41
C ARG A 908 -36.34 6.32 -31.84
N TRP A 909 -36.56 7.31 -32.69
CA TRP A 909 -37.37 8.49 -32.39
C TRP A 909 -38.73 8.36 -33.09
N ASP A 910 -39.80 8.72 -32.39
CA ASP A 910 -41.14 9.10 -32.90
C ASP A 910 -41.87 8.22 -33.95
N GLY A 911 -41.68 6.91 -33.96
CA GLY A 911 -42.54 5.99 -34.74
C GLY A 911 -42.36 6.07 -36.27
N ASN A 912 -41.44 6.91 -36.75
CA ASN A 912 -41.07 7.01 -38.17
C ASN A 912 -40.21 5.81 -38.66
N GLY A 913 -39.72 4.98 -37.73
CA GLY A 913 -38.98 3.75 -38.00
C GLY A 913 -37.48 3.93 -38.31
N GLN A 914 -36.96 5.17 -38.33
CA GLN A 914 -35.54 5.46 -38.54
C GLN A 914 -34.70 5.19 -37.28
N LEU A 915 -33.43 4.84 -37.51
CA LEU A 915 -32.44 4.65 -36.45
C LEU A 915 -31.58 5.91 -36.32
N TYR A 916 -31.46 6.39 -35.10
CA TYR A 916 -30.69 7.57 -34.74
C TYR A 916 -29.54 7.18 -33.82
N SER A 917 -28.51 8.04 -33.77
CA SER A 917 -27.41 7.96 -32.81
C SER A 917 -26.92 9.37 -32.56
N GLU A 918 -26.81 9.74 -31.29
CA GLU A 918 -26.43 11.06 -30.83
C GLU A 918 -25.45 10.88 -29.67
N GLY A 919 -24.45 11.75 -29.59
CA GLY A 919 -23.57 11.87 -28.43
C GLY A 919 -24.10 12.94 -27.50
N GLY A 920 -24.72 12.54 -26.40
CA GLY A 920 -25.27 13.44 -25.40
C GLY A 920 -24.48 13.41 -24.08
N HIS A 921 -24.94 14.21 -23.11
CA HIS A 921 -24.42 14.17 -21.75
C HIS A 921 -24.86 12.87 -21.09
N GLY A 922 -23.91 12.01 -20.73
CA GLY A 922 -24.19 10.68 -20.22
C GLY A 922 -23.02 10.05 -19.52
N ASP A 923 -23.26 8.91 -18.86
CA ASP A 923 -22.27 8.18 -18.07
C ASP A 923 -22.50 6.66 -18.15
N LEU A 924 -21.53 5.89 -17.66
CA LEU A 924 -21.45 4.45 -17.71
C LEU A 924 -21.71 3.86 -16.31
N GLY A 925 -22.49 2.79 -16.25
CA GLY A 925 -22.80 2.10 -15.00
C GLY A 925 -23.44 0.74 -15.25
N TYR A 926 -24.13 0.21 -14.24
CA TYR A 926 -24.87 -1.05 -14.32
C TYR A 926 -26.37 -0.82 -14.18
N ASP A 927 -27.16 -1.53 -14.97
CA ASP A 927 -28.61 -1.54 -14.81
C ASP A 927 -29.07 -2.44 -13.64
N THR A 928 -30.38 -2.54 -13.44
CA THR A 928 -30.98 -3.34 -12.36
C THR A 928 -30.83 -4.86 -12.53
N GLN A 929 -30.42 -5.32 -13.70
CA GLN A 929 -30.16 -6.72 -14.04
C GLN A 929 -28.65 -7.04 -14.02
N GLY A 930 -27.80 -6.04 -13.77
CA GLY A 930 -26.35 -6.19 -13.77
C GLY A 930 -25.72 -6.07 -15.16
N ASN A 931 -26.46 -5.64 -16.19
CA ASN A 931 -25.87 -5.38 -17.50
C ASN A 931 -25.10 -4.06 -17.46
N GLU A 932 -23.97 -3.99 -18.16
CA GLU A 932 -23.27 -2.73 -18.37
C GLU A 932 -24.06 -1.84 -19.33
N VAL A 933 -24.24 -0.58 -18.95
CA VAL A 933 -25.04 0.37 -19.72
C VAL A 933 -24.34 1.71 -19.86
N PHE A 934 -24.57 2.34 -21.01
CA PHE A 934 -24.35 3.77 -21.21
C PHE A 934 -25.68 4.51 -21.15
N VAL A 935 -25.80 5.51 -20.28
CA VAL A 935 -27.03 6.28 -20.08
C VAL A 935 -26.78 7.73 -20.43
N GLN A 936 -27.59 8.32 -21.32
CA GLN A 936 -27.43 9.70 -21.77
C GLN A 936 -28.75 10.44 -21.97
N PHE A 937 -28.67 11.77 -21.96
CA PHE A 937 -29.69 12.62 -22.55
C PHE A 937 -29.68 12.55 -24.07
N ILE A 938 -30.87 12.62 -24.67
CA ILE A 938 -31.09 12.78 -26.10
C ILE A 938 -31.85 14.09 -26.31
N GLY A 939 -31.30 15.00 -27.12
CA GLY A 939 -31.79 16.37 -27.28
C GLY A 939 -33.27 16.44 -27.66
N GLY A 940 -34.10 17.03 -26.80
CA GLY A 940 -35.54 17.20 -27.04
C GLY A 940 -36.39 15.93 -26.95
N VAL A 941 -35.78 14.77 -26.66
CA VAL A 941 -36.47 13.47 -26.56
C VAL A 941 -36.58 12.99 -25.12
N GLY A 942 -35.47 12.90 -24.38
CA GLY A 942 -35.49 12.30 -23.04
C GLY A 942 -34.15 11.71 -22.57
N VAL A 943 -34.20 10.73 -21.67
CA VAL A 943 -33.05 9.94 -21.18
C VAL A 943 -33.15 8.51 -21.70
N TYR A 944 -32.05 7.99 -22.24
CA TYR A 944 -31.98 6.65 -22.82
C TYR A 944 -30.81 5.85 -22.25
N SER A 945 -30.98 4.54 -22.15
CA SER A 945 -29.97 3.57 -21.77
C SER A 945 -29.64 2.64 -22.93
N PHE A 946 -28.36 2.38 -23.13
CA PHE A 946 -27.81 1.50 -24.17
C PHE A 946 -27.04 0.37 -23.51
N ASN A 947 -27.44 -0.87 -23.78
CA ASN A 947 -26.78 -2.07 -23.27
C ASN A 947 -25.42 -2.27 -23.98
N LEU A 948 -24.33 -2.35 -23.21
CA LEU A 948 -22.97 -2.52 -23.73
C LEU A 948 -22.58 -4.00 -23.90
N ASP A 949 -23.23 -4.89 -23.15
CA ASP A 949 -23.10 -6.35 -23.28
C ASP A 949 -23.80 -6.84 -24.55
N ASN A 950 -24.89 -6.16 -24.94
CA ASN A 950 -25.59 -6.39 -26.19
C ASN A 950 -25.78 -5.08 -27.00
N PRO A 951 -24.72 -4.53 -27.61
CA PRO A 951 -24.72 -3.20 -28.23
C PRO A 951 -25.54 -3.09 -29.53
N ASN A 952 -26.09 -4.21 -30.01
CA ASN A 952 -27.04 -4.24 -31.14
C ASN A 952 -28.49 -4.03 -30.68
N GLU A 953 -28.78 -4.11 -29.38
CA GLU A 953 -30.08 -3.71 -28.85
C GLU A 953 -30.26 -2.21 -29.01
N LEU A 954 -31.49 -1.82 -29.37
CA LEU A 954 -31.83 -0.41 -29.47
C LEU A 954 -31.91 0.20 -28.08
N GLY A 955 -31.40 1.42 -27.96
CA GLY A 955 -31.46 2.20 -26.73
C GLY A 955 -32.88 2.25 -26.17
N LYS A 956 -33.00 1.92 -24.88
CA LYS A 956 -34.24 1.89 -24.13
C LYS A 956 -34.51 3.27 -23.53
N GLU A 957 -35.68 3.82 -23.78
CA GLU A 957 -36.14 5.05 -23.15
C GLU A 957 -36.33 4.82 -21.64
N LEU A 958 -35.71 5.67 -20.83
CA LEU A 958 -35.82 5.68 -19.37
C LEU A 958 -36.65 6.85 -18.86
N LEU A 959 -36.64 8.00 -19.54
CA LEU A 959 -37.49 9.15 -19.25
C LEU A 959 -37.83 9.85 -20.57
N SER A 960 -39.10 10.20 -20.78
CA SER A 960 -39.54 10.94 -21.97
C SER A 960 -39.42 12.45 -21.80
N SER A 961 -39.67 13.24 -22.85
CA SER A 961 -39.83 14.70 -22.76
C SER A 961 -40.99 15.02 -21.79
N PRO A 962 -40.91 16.07 -20.94
CA PRO A 962 -40.07 17.27 -21.03
C PRO A 962 -38.75 17.21 -20.24
N TYR A 963 -38.33 16.06 -19.73
CA TYR A 963 -37.09 15.95 -18.94
C TYR A 963 -35.81 15.98 -19.78
N GLY A 964 -35.85 16.57 -20.98
CA GLY A 964 -34.69 16.63 -21.87
C GLY A 964 -33.67 17.69 -21.43
N GLY A 965 -32.41 17.29 -21.28
CA GLY A 965 -31.28 18.18 -21.02
C GLY A 965 -30.84 18.25 -19.55
N GLY A 966 -29.56 18.56 -19.35
CA GLY A 966 -28.90 18.60 -18.04
C GLY A 966 -27.69 17.67 -17.98
N HIS A 967 -27.47 16.98 -16.86
CA HIS A 967 -26.34 16.06 -16.68
C HIS A 967 -26.74 14.75 -15.98
N ILE A 968 -26.00 13.68 -16.28
CA ILE A 968 -26.20 12.34 -15.71
C ILE A 968 -24.86 11.86 -15.15
N GLY A 969 -24.87 11.37 -13.92
CA GLY A 969 -23.76 10.65 -13.30
C GLY A 969 -24.22 9.27 -12.84
N CYS A 970 -23.53 8.22 -13.26
CA CYS A 970 -23.77 6.83 -12.88
C CYS A 970 -22.63 6.29 -12.00
N ARG A 971 -21.82 7.18 -11.41
CA ARG A 971 -20.67 6.84 -10.56
C ARG A 971 -21.03 6.39 -9.14
N ASN A 972 -22.28 6.00 -8.91
CA ASN A 972 -22.72 5.28 -7.71
C ASN A 972 -22.28 3.80 -7.75
N THR A 973 -20.96 3.60 -7.73
CA THR A 973 -20.28 2.30 -7.94
C THR A 973 -20.72 1.21 -6.96
N GLN A 974 -21.18 1.58 -5.76
CA GLN A 974 -21.67 0.67 -4.72
C GLN A 974 -23.21 0.57 -4.68
N ARG A 975 -23.91 1.15 -5.66
CA ARG A 975 -25.37 1.11 -5.78
C ARG A 975 -25.81 0.94 -7.25
N PRO A 976 -25.53 -0.20 -7.90
CA PRO A 976 -25.93 -0.43 -9.29
C PRO A 976 -27.45 -0.35 -9.49
N GLY A 977 -27.87 -0.14 -10.74
CA GLY A 977 -29.28 -0.01 -11.11
C GLY A 977 -29.87 1.38 -10.98
N TRP A 978 -29.06 2.39 -10.66
CA TRP A 978 -29.45 3.79 -10.54
C TRP A 978 -28.47 4.70 -11.27
N CYS A 979 -28.94 5.85 -11.76
CA CYS A 979 -28.10 6.99 -12.11
C CYS A 979 -28.70 8.27 -11.54
N TYR A 980 -27.86 9.28 -11.35
CA TYR A 980 -28.23 10.55 -10.74
C TYR A 980 -28.32 11.61 -11.80
N VAL A 981 -29.48 12.27 -11.85
CA VAL A 981 -29.89 13.10 -12.97
C VAL A 981 -30.18 14.51 -12.45
N THR A 982 -29.62 15.49 -13.15
CA THR A 982 -30.03 16.89 -13.01
C THR A 982 -30.70 17.37 -14.27
N THR A 983 -31.88 17.96 -14.11
CA THR A 983 -32.72 18.44 -15.22
C THR A 983 -32.87 19.96 -15.16
N VAL A 984 -33.13 20.56 -16.32
CA VAL A 984 -33.06 22.02 -16.54
C VAL A 984 -34.37 22.65 -17.01
N GLU A 985 -35.30 21.83 -17.51
CA GLU A 985 -36.54 22.31 -18.12
C GLU A 985 -37.45 23.01 -17.09
N THR A 986 -38.22 24.00 -17.56
CA THR A 986 -39.08 24.81 -16.70
C THR A 986 -40.12 23.93 -15.99
N ASN A 987 -40.27 24.08 -14.66
CA ASN A 987 -41.07 23.22 -13.76
C ASN A 987 -40.54 21.79 -13.55
N TYR A 988 -39.39 21.45 -14.13
CA TYR A 988 -38.74 20.14 -13.98
C TYR A 988 -37.29 20.28 -13.54
N LYS A 989 -36.89 21.42 -12.96
CA LYS A 989 -35.55 21.67 -12.40
C LYS A 989 -35.29 20.81 -11.15
N ARG A 990 -34.71 19.62 -11.31
CA ARG A 990 -34.58 18.60 -10.27
C ARG A 990 -33.17 18.05 -10.14
N VAL A 991 -32.91 17.47 -8.97
CA VAL A 991 -31.78 16.60 -8.66
C VAL A 991 -32.39 15.32 -8.08
N PHE A 992 -32.22 14.20 -8.75
CA PHE A 992 -32.86 12.93 -8.36
C PHE A 992 -32.08 11.71 -8.81
N ALA A 993 -32.30 10.57 -8.16
CA ALA A 993 -31.86 9.27 -8.67
C ALA A 993 -32.96 8.66 -9.54
N LEU A 994 -32.59 8.22 -10.74
CA LEU A 994 -33.41 7.52 -11.72
C LEU A 994 -33.07 6.02 -11.69
N LYS A 995 -34.08 5.18 -11.55
CA LYS A 995 -33.91 3.73 -11.62
C LYS A 995 -33.76 3.24 -13.06
N LEU A 996 -32.79 2.36 -13.29
CA LEU A 996 -32.45 1.83 -14.61
C LEU A 996 -33.21 0.52 -14.91
N ASP A 997 -34.52 0.50 -14.66
CA ASP A 997 -35.40 -0.63 -15.01
C ASP A 997 -36.39 -0.25 -16.14
N GLY A 998 -36.39 1.01 -16.58
CA GLY A 998 -37.28 1.53 -17.61
C GLY A 998 -38.72 1.78 -17.13
N THR A 999 -38.93 1.87 -15.82
CA THR A 999 -40.23 2.28 -15.24
C THR A 999 -40.53 3.77 -15.41
N GLY A 1000 -39.65 4.54 -16.05
CA GLY A 1000 -39.98 5.91 -16.41
C GLY A 1000 -39.91 6.86 -15.23
N GLU A 1001 -40.85 7.79 -15.25
CA GLU A 1001 -41.06 8.80 -14.22
C GLU A 1001 -41.57 8.22 -12.89
N GLU A 1002 -42.03 6.96 -12.85
CA GLU A 1002 -42.76 6.38 -11.72
C GLU A 1002 -41.88 5.92 -10.56
N ASN A 1003 -40.55 5.73 -10.76
CA ASN A 1003 -39.63 5.26 -9.72
C ASN A 1003 -38.36 6.11 -9.64
N VAL A 1004 -38.50 7.36 -9.19
CA VAL A 1004 -37.37 8.24 -8.89
C VAL A 1004 -37.22 8.48 -7.40
N GLN A 1005 -36.03 8.86 -6.95
CA GLN A 1005 -35.79 9.35 -5.59
C GLN A 1005 -35.36 10.81 -5.67
N ASN A 1006 -36.25 11.73 -5.33
CA ASN A 1006 -35.98 13.16 -5.40
C ASN A 1006 -35.09 13.60 -4.26
N PHE A 1007 -33.94 14.19 -4.58
CA PHE A 1007 -33.05 14.76 -3.59
C PHE A 1007 -33.36 16.24 -3.34
N SER A 1008 -33.53 17.02 -4.41
CA SER A 1008 -33.75 18.46 -4.32
C SER A 1008 -34.37 19.03 -5.60
N GLN A 1009 -34.97 20.21 -5.52
CA GLN A 1009 -35.01 21.09 -6.70
C GLN A 1009 -33.62 21.67 -6.96
N SER A 1010 -33.25 21.88 -8.22
CA SER A 1010 -31.90 22.40 -8.53
C SER A 1010 -31.78 23.91 -8.31
N HIS A 1011 -32.88 24.66 -8.17
CA HIS A 1011 -32.94 26.12 -7.94
C HIS A 1011 -32.06 26.98 -8.88
N ILE A 1012 -31.84 26.51 -10.12
CA ILE A 1012 -31.04 27.21 -11.13
C ILE A 1012 -31.82 28.28 -11.90
N ASN A 1013 -31.10 29.29 -12.39
CA ASN A 1013 -31.64 30.30 -13.31
C ASN A 1013 -31.99 29.69 -14.67
N ASP A 1014 -32.92 30.32 -15.40
CA ASP A 1014 -33.28 29.88 -16.75
C ASP A 1014 -32.07 29.96 -17.69
N GLY A 1015 -31.89 28.94 -18.53
CA GLY A 1015 -30.77 28.84 -19.47
C GLY A 1015 -29.43 28.42 -18.86
N TYR A 1016 -29.37 28.17 -17.54
CA TYR A 1016 -28.19 27.55 -16.93
C TYR A 1016 -28.32 26.02 -16.95
N HIS A 1017 -27.30 25.33 -17.47
CA HIS A 1017 -27.33 23.89 -17.67
C HIS A 1017 -26.32 23.12 -16.78
N ASP A 1018 -25.31 23.80 -16.23
CA ASP A 1018 -24.12 23.22 -15.58
C ASP A 1018 -24.33 22.89 -14.09
N THR A 1019 -25.47 22.28 -13.79
CA THR A 1019 -25.81 21.81 -12.44
C THR A 1019 -24.87 20.71 -11.93
N TYR A 1020 -24.29 19.92 -12.83
CA TYR A 1020 -23.31 18.86 -12.54
C TYR A 1020 -23.62 18.05 -11.26
N GLY A 1021 -24.76 17.36 -11.24
CA GLY A 1021 -25.13 16.48 -10.12
C GLY A 1021 -24.36 15.17 -10.13
N GLY A 1022 -23.34 15.05 -9.28
CA GLY A 1022 -22.56 13.82 -9.08
C GLY A 1022 -23.03 13.03 -7.85
N ALA A 1023 -23.03 11.70 -7.93
CA ALA A 1023 -23.43 10.81 -6.85
C ALA A 1023 -22.26 10.42 -5.95
N SER A 1024 -22.53 10.15 -4.67
CA SER A 1024 -21.61 9.37 -3.84
C SER A 1024 -21.54 7.91 -4.32
N PRO A 1025 -20.43 7.18 -4.09
CA PRO A 1025 -20.29 5.76 -4.43
C PRO A 1025 -21.48 4.90 -3.98
N ASP A 1026 -21.98 5.11 -2.76
CA ASP A 1026 -23.13 4.40 -2.20
C ASP A 1026 -24.52 4.96 -2.61
N GLY A 1027 -24.52 6.08 -3.34
CA GLY A 1027 -25.70 6.79 -3.79
C GLY A 1027 -26.52 7.50 -2.68
N THR A 1028 -26.04 7.59 -1.46
CA THR A 1028 -26.80 8.26 -0.37
C THR A 1028 -26.75 9.78 -0.45
N LYS A 1029 -25.80 10.35 -1.22
CA LYS A 1029 -25.60 11.80 -1.36
C LYS A 1029 -25.45 12.24 -2.81
N VAL A 1030 -25.82 13.49 -3.08
CA VAL A 1030 -25.60 14.14 -4.38
C VAL A 1030 -24.95 15.49 -4.19
N ILE A 1031 -23.90 15.78 -4.96
CA ILE A 1031 -23.24 17.08 -5.01
C ILE A 1031 -23.63 17.79 -6.30
N PHE A 1032 -24.09 19.03 -6.22
CA PHE A 1032 -24.56 19.78 -7.38
C PHE A 1032 -24.35 21.29 -7.23
N ASN A 1033 -24.33 22.00 -8.36
CA ASN A 1033 -24.21 23.45 -8.43
C ASN A 1033 -25.59 24.10 -8.56
N SER A 1034 -25.79 25.22 -7.86
CA SER A 1034 -27.02 25.98 -7.94
C SER A 1034 -26.81 27.48 -7.73
N HIS A 1035 -27.62 28.27 -8.43
CA HIS A 1035 -27.70 29.72 -8.24
C HIS A 1035 -28.55 30.11 -7.05
N TRP A 1036 -29.52 29.27 -6.68
CA TRP A 1036 -30.61 29.65 -5.76
C TRP A 1036 -31.26 30.98 -6.17
N ARG A 1037 -31.46 31.18 -7.47
CA ARG A 1037 -31.99 32.44 -8.04
C ARG A 1037 -31.20 33.69 -7.69
N THR A 1038 -29.90 33.54 -7.40
CA THR A 1038 -28.95 34.66 -7.25
C THR A 1038 -27.98 34.70 -8.43
N ASP A 1039 -27.17 35.75 -8.53
CA ASP A 1039 -26.15 35.86 -9.58
C ASP A 1039 -24.92 34.96 -9.32
N ASN A 1040 -24.80 34.37 -8.12
CA ASN A 1040 -23.66 33.57 -7.72
C ASN A 1040 -23.98 32.08 -7.67
N ILE A 1041 -23.05 31.27 -8.19
CA ILE A 1041 -23.11 29.81 -8.15
C ILE A 1041 -22.52 29.29 -6.84
N GLY A 1042 -23.31 28.53 -6.08
CA GLY A 1042 -22.85 27.72 -4.95
C GLY A 1042 -22.80 26.23 -5.30
N THR A 1043 -22.09 25.46 -4.50
CA THR A 1043 -22.05 24.00 -4.57
C THR A 1043 -22.66 23.43 -3.29
N PHE A 1044 -23.52 22.43 -3.44
CA PHE A 1044 -24.37 21.90 -2.38
C PHE A 1044 -24.28 20.38 -2.35
N VAL A 1045 -24.32 19.80 -1.15
CA VAL A 1045 -24.49 18.37 -0.93
C VAL A 1045 -25.89 18.15 -0.35
N VAL A 1046 -26.61 17.17 -0.88
CA VAL A 1046 -27.95 16.80 -0.42
C VAL A 1046 -28.00 15.32 -0.07
N GLU A 1047 -28.69 15.01 1.03
CA GLU A 1047 -28.82 13.66 1.61
C GLU A 1047 -30.23 13.46 2.21
N ALA A 1048 -30.66 12.21 2.37
CA ALA A 1048 -31.92 11.87 3.04
C ALA A 1048 -31.81 12.01 4.58
N GLN A 1049 -32.92 12.40 5.24
CA GLN A 1049 -32.99 12.63 6.69
C GLN A 1049 -33.15 11.38 7.55
#